data_AF-A0A9E3RRQ2-F1
#
_entry.id   AF-A0A9E3RRQ2-F1
#
_cell.length_a   1.000
_cell.length_b   1.000
_cell.length_c   1.000
_cell.angle_alpha   90.00
_cell.angle_beta   90.00
_cell.angle_gamma   90.00
#
_symmetry.space_group_name_H-M   'P 1'
#
loop_
_entity.id
_entity.type
_entity.pdbx_description
1 polymer ?
#
loop_
_entity_poly.entity_id
_entity_poly.type
_entity_poly.pdbx_seq_one_letter_code
_entity_poly.pdbx_strand_id
1 'polypeptide(L)'
;MRNIWYSFPVQLLILHLRKFLFMLLPWVLLVLVVTGNLFRRFGWHFLFLDPEYFSKVNFISFFIVGLALGGFIFVWNITSYILNSFRFPFLAAFRHPFSRYSLNNSIIPLLFIVIYFTVLTQFQYYAELKSFWEVISYQAAILAGMSLMLVVTSFPALNVHIENVADRRSRVNEKKRKKILRRWQFEGRAAALFSHEIRVDFVLIHPFRARHVRTVKHYPPEELMRVFRLHHKNALFIEALALILIIALGFLMENPFFQIPAGASILLLLSILIAPIGALSYWLRTWAVAAFIGLLLLTNVLLKFDFLSHESMAYGWDYRNPVDYSLKNIESIATAAQQEADKKAGLEFLENWKAKVSALHHPLQKPPLIIINASGGGLKASLWAFRVLQVSDSITNDRFFDHVAFISGASGGMIGTSYYRELYLRKKLGDSINLQNQKYIADISKDILNAVSFTYVVNDLLFPWQPLKVGDLNYRKDRGYEFERKLNQNTGWIMNKSIGDYAEVERKGISPLLLLSSTIIDDGRRLLLSSQPVSYLSQPVSKLSQDVMKVDGIDAKVFFGNQGGSNLRFTTAVRLNATFPYIMPNVYLPTNPRAQCMDAGMRDNYGAEPSMRFLYTFRDWISKNCSRVIIIQARGDYEKNYEPIVTKHPSLLQRMFYPINSLYSNWSDYHDYQGDELMSTADSWLGVDLHVFSFEYVPEKKDQIASMSLHLTTRERNSILSTIEDATNRRKLQSLAALMGN
;
A
#
# COMPACT_ATOMS: atom_id res chain seq x y z
N MET A 1 -20.42 -13.89 -42.32
CA MET A 1 -20.61 -13.65 -40.87
C MET A 1 -21.14 -14.87 -40.08
N ARG A 2 -22.08 -15.69 -40.59
CA ARG A 2 -22.60 -16.90 -39.88
C ARG A 2 -21.51 -17.88 -39.40
N ASN A 3 -20.43 -18.07 -40.18
CA ASN A 3 -19.35 -19.02 -39.84
C ASN A 3 -18.50 -18.61 -38.62
N ILE A 4 -18.41 -17.31 -38.32
CA ILE A 4 -17.65 -16.79 -37.16
C ILE A 4 -18.46 -16.98 -35.87
N TRP A 5 -19.78 -16.78 -35.94
CA TRP A 5 -20.67 -16.92 -34.79
C TRP A 5 -20.64 -18.32 -34.17
N TYR A 6 -20.69 -19.37 -35.00
CA TYR A 6 -20.63 -20.76 -34.54
C TYR A 6 -19.20 -21.31 -34.43
N SER A 7 -18.19 -20.45 -34.37
CA SER A 7 -16.83 -20.86 -34.05
C SER A 7 -16.68 -21.15 -32.56
N PHE A 8 -15.85 -22.12 -32.22
CA PHE A 8 -15.67 -22.56 -30.84
C PHE A 8 -15.20 -21.43 -29.90
N PRO A 9 -14.23 -20.57 -30.28
CA PRO A 9 -13.82 -19.45 -29.42
C PRO A 9 -14.95 -18.47 -29.12
N VAL A 10 -15.76 -18.14 -30.13
CA VAL A 10 -16.88 -17.19 -29.97
C VAL A 10 -17.97 -17.79 -29.09
N GLN A 11 -18.29 -19.08 -29.27
CA GLN A 11 -19.25 -19.77 -28.42
C GLN A 11 -18.79 -19.84 -26.96
N LEU A 12 -17.49 -20.06 -26.71
CA LEU A 12 -16.92 -20.01 -25.36
C LEU A 12 -17.00 -18.61 -24.75
N LEU A 13 -16.68 -17.55 -25.51
CA LEU A 13 -16.80 -16.17 -25.04
C LEU A 13 -18.24 -15.82 -24.66
N ILE A 14 -19.20 -16.17 -25.51
CA ILE A 14 -20.63 -15.96 -25.24
C ILE A 14 -21.06 -16.74 -24.00
N LEU A 15 -20.55 -17.96 -23.81
CA LEU A 15 -20.87 -18.80 -22.66
C LEU A 15 -20.40 -18.16 -21.35
N HIS A 16 -19.19 -17.58 -21.33
CA HIS A 16 -18.68 -16.84 -20.17
C HIS A 16 -19.56 -15.64 -19.82
N LEU A 17 -19.89 -14.83 -20.82
CA LEU A 17 -20.71 -13.62 -20.65
C LEU A 17 -22.15 -13.92 -20.23
N ARG A 18 -22.69 -15.10 -20.57
CA ARG A 18 -24.08 -15.47 -20.24
C ARG A 18 -24.23 -16.27 -18.94
N LYS A 19 -23.26 -17.12 -18.60
CA LYS A 19 -23.42 -18.10 -17.51
C LYS A 19 -22.36 -18.03 -16.41
N PHE A 20 -21.21 -17.42 -16.65
CA PHE A 20 -20.07 -17.43 -15.73
C PHE A 20 -19.51 -16.04 -15.48
N LEU A 21 -20.40 -15.05 -15.27
CA LEU A 21 -20.02 -13.65 -15.02
C LEU A 21 -19.05 -13.50 -13.83
N PHE A 22 -19.22 -14.28 -12.76
CA PHE A 22 -18.32 -14.23 -11.61
C PHE A 22 -16.89 -14.68 -11.94
N MET A 23 -16.71 -15.60 -12.88
CA MET A 23 -15.37 -16.00 -13.33
C MET A 23 -14.66 -14.88 -14.12
N LEU A 24 -15.39 -13.90 -14.66
CA LEU A 24 -14.81 -12.75 -15.35
C LEU A 24 -14.32 -11.66 -14.38
N LEU A 25 -14.75 -11.68 -13.12
CA LEU A 25 -14.36 -10.65 -12.13
C LEU A 25 -12.83 -10.53 -11.95
N PRO A 26 -12.05 -11.63 -11.80
CA PRO A 26 -10.59 -11.52 -11.74
C PRO A 26 -9.96 -10.85 -12.97
N TRP A 27 -10.48 -11.11 -14.17
CA TRP A 27 -9.99 -10.50 -15.40
C TRP A 27 -10.32 -9.00 -15.47
N VAL A 28 -11.55 -8.63 -15.13
CA VAL A 28 -11.96 -7.21 -15.06
C VAL A 28 -11.13 -6.47 -14.02
N LEU A 29 -10.92 -7.06 -12.84
CA LEU A 29 -10.07 -6.50 -11.80
C LEU A 29 -8.64 -6.27 -12.29
N LEU A 30 -8.02 -7.28 -12.93
CA LEU A 30 -6.68 -7.16 -13.49
C LEU A 30 -6.58 -6.04 -14.54
N VAL A 31 -7.54 -5.96 -15.47
CA VAL A 31 -7.58 -4.88 -16.47
C VAL A 31 -7.69 -3.52 -15.78
N LEU A 32 -8.60 -3.36 -14.83
CA LEU A 32 -8.81 -2.09 -14.13
C LEU A 32 -7.59 -1.65 -13.31
N VAL A 33 -6.91 -2.61 -12.65
CA VAL A 33 -5.68 -2.33 -11.88
C VAL A 33 -4.53 -1.97 -12.82
N VAL A 34 -4.25 -2.78 -13.84
CA VAL A 34 -3.14 -2.56 -14.79
C VAL A 34 -3.31 -1.25 -15.55
N THR A 35 -4.53 -0.92 -15.98
CA THR A 35 -4.82 0.34 -16.69
C THR A 35 -4.85 1.57 -15.77
N GLY A 36 -4.79 1.40 -14.45
CA GLY A 36 -4.91 2.50 -13.49
C GLY A 36 -6.32 3.12 -13.42
N ASN A 37 -7.36 2.39 -13.85
CA ASN A 37 -8.75 2.80 -13.63
C ASN A 37 -9.24 2.45 -12.22
N LEU A 38 -8.52 1.59 -11.50
CA LEU A 38 -8.76 1.23 -10.11
C LEU A 38 -7.47 1.36 -9.30
N PHE A 39 -7.57 1.92 -8.09
CA PHE A 39 -6.46 2.06 -7.12
C PHE A 39 -5.20 2.80 -7.65
N ARG A 40 -5.32 3.62 -8.71
CA ARG A 40 -4.19 4.39 -9.27
C ARG A 40 -3.55 5.34 -8.27
N ARG A 41 -4.36 6.04 -7.46
CA ARG A 41 -3.86 6.93 -6.39
C ARG A 41 -2.95 6.21 -5.40
N PHE A 42 -3.17 4.90 -5.18
CA PHE A 42 -2.42 4.07 -4.24
C PHE A 42 -1.24 3.30 -4.88
N GLY A 43 -1.02 3.46 -6.19
CA GLY A 43 0.11 2.85 -6.88
C GLY A 43 -0.03 1.37 -7.25
N TRP A 44 -1.21 0.74 -7.12
CA TRP A 44 -1.38 -0.70 -7.36
C TRP A 44 -1.01 -1.15 -8.79
N HIS A 45 -1.16 -0.28 -9.77
CA HIS A 45 -0.72 -0.50 -11.14
C HIS A 45 0.81 -0.71 -11.25
N PHE A 46 1.62 -0.07 -10.40
CA PHE A 46 3.08 -0.26 -10.37
C PHE A 46 3.47 -1.70 -10.02
N LEU A 47 2.66 -2.41 -9.23
CA LEU A 47 2.94 -3.81 -8.87
C LEU A 47 3.03 -4.75 -10.08
N PHE A 48 2.42 -4.35 -11.20
CA PHE A 48 2.46 -5.07 -12.47
C PHE A 48 3.38 -4.38 -13.48
N LEU A 49 3.32 -3.04 -13.56
CA LEU A 49 4.04 -2.29 -14.57
C LEU A 49 5.52 -2.09 -14.23
N ASP A 50 5.89 -2.14 -12.95
CA ASP A 50 7.25 -1.98 -12.43
C ASP A 50 7.55 -3.00 -11.30
N PRO A 51 7.46 -4.31 -11.57
CA PRO A 51 7.57 -5.34 -10.55
C PRO A 51 9.00 -5.41 -10.00
N GLU A 52 9.13 -5.32 -8.67
CA GLU A 52 10.43 -5.36 -7.99
C GLU A 52 10.78 -6.77 -7.49
N TYR A 53 12.03 -7.19 -7.76
CA TYR A 53 12.66 -8.37 -7.15
C TYR A 53 14.08 -8.01 -6.74
N PHE A 54 14.48 -8.28 -5.50
CA PHE A 54 15.76 -7.85 -4.92
C PHE A 54 16.04 -6.34 -5.06
N SER A 55 15.03 -5.48 -4.85
CA SER A 55 15.22 -4.02 -4.97
C SER A 55 15.60 -3.56 -6.39
N LYS A 56 15.26 -4.36 -7.40
CA LYS A 56 15.52 -4.08 -8.80
C LYS A 56 14.32 -4.48 -9.68
N VAL A 57 14.10 -3.68 -10.71
CA VAL A 57 13.21 -4.02 -11.82
C VAL A 57 14.07 -4.47 -12.99
N ASN A 58 13.95 -5.74 -13.35
CA ASN A 58 14.75 -6.35 -14.41
C ASN A 58 14.00 -7.51 -15.06
N PHE A 59 14.66 -8.18 -16.00
CA PHE A 59 14.15 -9.36 -16.69
C PHE A 59 13.60 -10.43 -15.72
N ILE A 60 14.31 -10.73 -14.62
CA ILE A 60 13.89 -11.76 -13.66
C ILE A 60 12.59 -11.37 -12.96
N SER A 61 12.43 -10.11 -12.55
CA SER A 61 11.20 -9.62 -11.92
C SER A 61 9.99 -9.83 -12.84
N PHE A 62 10.10 -9.43 -14.10
CA PHE A 62 9.06 -9.63 -15.11
C PHE A 62 8.84 -11.11 -15.48
N PHE A 63 9.89 -11.91 -15.48
CA PHE A 63 9.82 -13.35 -15.72
C PHE A 63 8.98 -14.06 -14.64
N ILE A 64 9.15 -13.69 -13.36
CA ILE A 64 8.35 -14.23 -12.25
C ILE A 64 6.88 -13.84 -12.39
N VAL A 65 6.59 -12.58 -12.76
CA VAL A 65 5.22 -12.16 -13.09
C VAL A 65 4.66 -12.98 -14.25
N GLY A 66 5.47 -13.25 -15.28
CA GLY A 66 5.13 -14.14 -16.40
C GLY A 66 4.78 -15.56 -15.95
N LEU A 67 5.56 -16.16 -15.05
CA LEU A 67 5.26 -17.48 -14.47
C LEU A 67 3.89 -17.48 -13.77
N ALA A 68 3.64 -16.50 -12.91
CA ALA A 68 2.37 -16.39 -12.19
C ALA A 68 1.19 -16.15 -13.15
N LEU A 69 1.37 -15.32 -14.18
CA LEU A 69 0.35 -15.07 -15.21
C LEU A 69 0.05 -16.33 -16.03
N GLY A 70 1.08 -17.11 -16.39
CA GLY A 70 0.91 -18.40 -17.04
C GLY A 70 0.14 -19.40 -16.17
N GLY A 71 0.42 -19.41 -14.86
CA GLY A 71 -0.31 -20.23 -13.88
C GLY A 71 -1.77 -19.81 -13.76
N PHE A 72 -2.03 -18.51 -13.68
CA PHE A 72 -3.39 -17.94 -13.67
C PHE A 72 -4.18 -18.30 -14.93
N ILE A 73 -3.57 -18.18 -16.11
CA ILE A 73 -4.19 -18.58 -17.39
C ILE A 73 -4.47 -20.08 -17.41
N PHE A 74 -3.57 -20.90 -16.89
CA PHE A 74 -3.79 -22.33 -16.80
C PHE A 74 -4.98 -22.66 -15.91
N VAL A 75 -5.06 -22.05 -14.71
CA VAL A 75 -6.17 -22.26 -13.77
C VAL A 75 -7.50 -21.79 -14.37
N TRP A 76 -7.53 -20.62 -15.00
CA TRP A 76 -8.67 -20.15 -15.78
C TRP A 76 -9.16 -21.19 -16.79
N ASN A 77 -8.24 -21.77 -17.57
CA ASN A 77 -8.58 -22.73 -18.61
C ASN A 77 -9.06 -24.07 -18.04
N ILE A 78 -8.42 -24.61 -17.01
CA ILE A 78 -8.81 -25.90 -16.43
C ILE A 78 -10.14 -25.80 -15.69
N THR A 79 -10.37 -24.73 -14.91
CA THR A 79 -11.65 -24.49 -14.25
C THR A 79 -12.76 -24.35 -15.30
N SER A 80 -12.54 -23.52 -16.33
CA SER A 80 -13.52 -23.37 -17.41
C SER A 80 -13.78 -24.69 -18.16
N TYR A 81 -12.74 -25.49 -18.43
CA TYR A 81 -12.87 -26.79 -19.08
C TYR A 81 -13.70 -27.76 -18.24
N ILE A 82 -13.45 -27.85 -16.93
CA ILE A 82 -14.24 -28.70 -16.01
C ILE A 82 -15.72 -28.30 -16.04
N LEU A 83 -16.01 -27.00 -16.09
CA LEU A 83 -17.37 -26.47 -16.05
C LEU A 83 -18.14 -26.59 -17.36
N ASN A 84 -17.43 -26.67 -18.50
CA ASN A 84 -18.04 -26.51 -19.82
C ASN A 84 -17.80 -27.67 -20.79
N SER A 85 -16.78 -28.50 -20.57
CA SER A 85 -16.37 -29.55 -21.52
C SER A 85 -17.49 -30.54 -21.90
N PHE A 86 -18.38 -30.86 -20.97
CA PHE A 86 -19.54 -31.73 -21.25
C PHE A 86 -20.53 -31.15 -22.27
N ARG A 87 -20.54 -29.82 -22.46
CA ARG A 87 -21.37 -29.14 -23.48
C ARG A 87 -20.77 -29.23 -24.88
N PHE A 88 -19.52 -29.71 -24.99
CA PHE A 88 -18.75 -29.80 -26.22
C PHE A 88 -18.15 -31.21 -26.39
N PRO A 89 -18.99 -32.25 -26.65
CA PRO A 89 -18.54 -33.65 -26.68
C PRO A 89 -17.45 -33.92 -27.73
N PHE A 90 -17.37 -33.09 -28.78
CA PHE A 90 -16.38 -33.24 -29.86
C PHE A 90 -14.94 -33.09 -29.39
N LEU A 91 -14.73 -32.47 -28.23
CA LEU A 91 -13.41 -32.34 -27.64
C LEU A 91 -12.77 -33.70 -27.35
N ALA A 92 -13.58 -34.71 -27.01
CA ALA A 92 -13.09 -36.05 -26.69
C ALA A 92 -12.54 -36.80 -27.91
N ALA A 93 -12.88 -36.39 -29.14
CA ALA A 93 -12.33 -36.97 -30.36
C ALA A 93 -10.89 -36.53 -30.66
N PHE A 94 -10.35 -35.57 -29.90
CA PHE A 94 -8.98 -35.07 -30.07
C PHE A 94 -8.00 -35.75 -29.10
N ARG A 95 -6.77 -35.99 -29.57
CA ARG A 95 -5.66 -36.54 -28.75
C ARG A 95 -5.34 -35.71 -27.50
N HIS A 96 -5.50 -34.39 -27.59
CA HIS A 96 -5.24 -33.43 -26.51
C HIS A 96 -6.46 -32.51 -26.30
N PRO A 97 -7.55 -32.98 -25.68
CA PRO A 97 -8.81 -32.23 -25.55
C PRO A 97 -8.64 -30.90 -24.82
N PHE A 98 -7.92 -30.93 -23.69
CA PHE A 98 -7.66 -29.75 -22.88
C PHE A 98 -6.86 -28.69 -23.64
N SER A 99 -5.76 -29.06 -24.30
CA SER A 99 -4.96 -28.10 -25.07
C SER A 99 -5.76 -27.46 -26.22
N ARG A 100 -6.68 -28.22 -26.84
CA ARG A 100 -7.61 -27.67 -27.85
C ARG A 100 -8.61 -26.71 -27.22
N TYR A 101 -9.14 -27.04 -26.06
CA TYR A 101 -10.00 -26.14 -25.31
C TYR A 101 -9.28 -24.84 -24.96
N SER A 102 -8.09 -24.91 -24.37
CA SER A 102 -7.31 -23.74 -23.95
C SER A 102 -6.96 -22.82 -25.11
N LEU A 103 -6.60 -23.38 -26.28
CA LEU A 103 -6.34 -22.59 -27.49
C LEU A 103 -7.60 -21.80 -27.92
N ASN A 104 -8.78 -22.41 -27.85
CA ASN A 104 -10.03 -21.76 -28.23
C ASN A 104 -10.60 -20.86 -27.12
N ASN A 105 -10.22 -21.08 -25.87
CA ASN A 105 -10.58 -20.25 -24.70
C ASN A 105 -9.55 -19.13 -24.44
N SER A 106 -8.81 -18.72 -25.47
CA SER A 106 -7.70 -17.76 -25.38
C SER A 106 -8.11 -16.30 -25.59
N ILE A 107 -9.33 -16.00 -26.05
CA ILE A 107 -9.76 -14.63 -26.38
C ILE A 107 -9.56 -13.66 -25.20
N ILE A 108 -10.05 -14.03 -24.00
CA ILE A 108 -9.95 -13.18 -22.80
C ILE A 108 -8.48 -13.03 -22.34
N PRO A 109 -7.71 -14.12 -22.15
CA PRO A 109 -6.28 -14.02 -21.85
C PRO A 109 -5.49 -13.19 -22.85
N LEU A 110 -5.71 -13.40 -24.15
CA LEU A 110 -4.99 -12.70 -25.22
C LEU A 110 -5.33 -11.21 -25.22
N LEU A 111 -6.60 -10.86 -25.06
CA LEU A 111 -7.03 -9.47 -24.92
C LEU A 111 -6.35 -8.79 -23.73
N PHE A 112 -6.29 -9.46 -22.58
CA PHE A 112 -5.58 -8.94 -21.41
C PHE A 112 -4.08 -8.75 -21.69
N ILE A 113 -3.40 -9.71 -22.32
CA ILE A 113 -1.96 -9.59 -22.65
C ILE A 113 -1.72 -8.40 -23.57
N VAL A 114 -2.56 -8.19 -24.59
CA VAL A 114 -2.46 -7.04 -25.50
C VAL A 114 -2.61 -5.73 -24.74
N ILE A 115 -3.63 -5.61 -23.89
CA ILE A 115 -3.85 -4.43 -23.04
C ILE A 115 -2.63 -4.22 -22.12
N TYR A 116 -2.18 -5.27 -21.45
CA TYR A 116 -1.08 -5.21 -20.50
C TYR A 116 0.22 -4.76 -21.18
N PHE A 117 0.57 -5.30 -22.35
CA PHE A 117 1.78 -4.90 -23.07
C PHE A 117 1.70 -3.48 -23.62
N THR A 118 0.51 -3.04 -24.03
CA THR A 118 0.29 -1.66 -24.47
C THR A 118 0.55 -0.69 -23.33
N VAL A 119 -0.06 -0.93 -22.17
CA VAL A 119 0.11 -0.08 -20.98
C VAL A 119 1.53 -0.18 -20.43
N LEU A 120 2.14 -1.37 -20.40
CA LEU A 120 3.52 -1.58 -19.97
C LEU A 120 4.50 -0.80 -20.84
N THR A 121 4.32 -0.82 -22.16
CA THR A 121 5.18 -0.07 -23.09
C THR A 121 5.08 1.43 -22.85
N GLN A 122 3.85 1.94 -22.74
CA GLN A 122 3.62 3.35 -22.46
C GLN A 122 4.23 3.75 -21.11
N PHE A 123 4.02 2.94 -20.08
CA PHE A 123 4.52 3.19 -18.74
C PHE A 123 6.05 3.20 -18.69
N GLN A 124 6.69 2.14 -19.18
CA GLN A 124 8.15 2.00 -19.10
C GLN A 124 8.89 3.06 -19.93
N TYR A 125 8.31 3.48 -21.06
CA TYR A 125 8.90 4.53 -21.88
C TYR A 125 8.72 5.94 -21.29
N TYR A 126 7.50 6.29 -20.83
CA TYR A 126 7.20 7.66 -20.41
C TYR A 126 7.37 7.94 -18.91
N ALA A 127 7.27 6.92 -18.04
CA ALA A 127 7.40 7.08 -16.59
C ALA A 127 8.77 6.58 -16.08
N GLU A 128 9.22 5.41 -16.53
CA GLU A 128 10.53 4.85 -16.14
C GLU A 128 11.70 5.27 -17.03
N LEU A 129 11.43 5.97 -18.14
CA LEU A 129 12.43 6.46 -19.09
C LEU A 129 13.35 5.34 -19.62
N LYS A 130 12.81 4.12 -19.79
CA LYS A 130 13.55 2.97 -20.30
C LYS A 130 13.74 3.01 -21.80
N SER A 131 14.83 2.42 -22.26
CA SER A 131 15.11 2.25 -23.69
C SER A 131 14.16 1.24 -24.34
N PHE A 132 14.00 1.35 -25.66
CA PHE A 132 13.20 0.40 -26.45
C PHE A 132 13.61 -1.06 -26.20
N TRP A 133 14.92 -1.34 -26.16
CA TRP A 133 15.44 -2.69 -25.96
C TRP A 133 15.14 -3.25 -24.56
N GLU A 134 15.19 -2.42 -23.53
CA GLU A 134 14.78 -2.83 -22.18
C GLU A 134 13.29 -3.20 -22.14
N VAL A 135 12.41 -2.39 -22.74
CA VAL A 135 10.98 -2.68 -22.79
C VAL A 135 10.68 -3.99 -23.51
N ILE A 136 11.33 -4.23 -24.66
CA ILE A 136 11.22 -5.51 -25.37
C ILE A 136 11.74 -6.67 -24.52
N SER A 137 12.82 -6.48 -23.77
CA SER A 137 13.35 -7.51 -22.87
C SER A 137 12.35 -7.87 -21.76
N TYR A 138 11.60 -6.90 -21.24
CA TYR A 138 10.57 -7.12 -20.21
C TYR A 138 9.36 -7.87 -20.76
N GLN A 139 8.90 -7.52 -21.96
CA GLN A 139 7.84 -8.27 -22.64
C GLN A 139 8.28 -9.71 -22.94
N ALA A 140 9.51 -9.89 -23.41
CA ALA A 140 10.11 -11.20 -23.65
C ALA A 140 10.20 -12.01 -22.35
N ALA A 141 10.55 -11.39 -21.23
CA ALA A 141 10.58 -12.03 -19.92
C ALA A 141 9.21 -12.56 -19.49
N ILE A 142 8.16 -11.74 -19.62
CA ILE A 142 6.79 -12.13 -19.31
C ILE A 142 6.38 -13.32 -20.19
N LEU A 143 6.60 -13.24 -21.51
CA LEU A 143 6.27 -14.32 -22.44
C LEU A 143 7.05 -15.60 -22.17
N ALA A 144 8.34 -15.50 -21.82
CA ALA A 144 9.19 -16.64 -21.48
C ALA A 144 8.68 -17.33 -20.20
N GLY A 145 8.38 -16.57 -19.15
CA GLY A 145 7.81 -17.10 -17.91
C GLY A 145 6.45 -17.77 -18.15
N MET A 146 5.56 -17.10 -18.89
CA MET A 146 4.25 -17.65 -19.25
C MET A 146 4.39 -18.96 -20.03
N SER A 147 5.27 -18.99 -21.03
CA SER A 147 5.50 -20.16 -21.88
C SER A 147 6.06 -21.32 -21.07
N LEU A 148 7.03 -21.06 -20.19
CA LEU A 148 7.58 -22.07 -19.30
C LEU A 148 6.49 -22.67 -18.40
N MET A 149 5.66 -21.83 -17.78
CA MET A 149 4.58 -22.31 -16.91
C MET A 149 3.53 -23.13 -17.68
N LEU A 150 3.16 -22.70 -18.89
CA LEU A 150 2.23 -23.45 -19.74
C LEU A 150 2.82 -24.78 -20.23
N VAL A 151 4.12 -24.85 -20.49
CA VAL A 151 4.82 -26.10 -20.85
C VAL A 151 4.84 -27.05 -19.64
N VAL A 152 5.26 -26.55 -18.47
CA VAL A 152 5.32 -27.32 -17.21
C VAL A 152 3.95 -27.93 -16.87
N THR A 153 2.89 -27.13 -16.99
CA THR A 153 1.51 -27.58 -16.71
C THR A 153 0.91 -28.48 -17.80
N SER A 154 1.51 -28.52 -18.99
CA SER A 154 1.07 -29.39 -20.09
C SER A 154 1.69 -30.80 -20.07
N PHE A 155 2.69 -31.05 -19.21
CA PHE A 155 3.37 -32.36 -19.15
C PHE A 155 2.42 -33.52 -18.82
N PRO A 156 2.64 -34.73 -19.39
CA PRO A 156 1.76 -35.89 -19.24
C PRO A 156 1.55 -36.37 -17.80
N ALA A 157 2.48 -36.07 -16.87
CA ALA A 157 2.31 -36.35 -15.44
C ALA A 157 1.09 -35.61 -14.83
N LEU A 158 0.72 -34.45 -15.40
CA LEU A 158 -0.44 -33.62 -15.05
C LEU A 158 -1.56 -33.69 -16.10
N ASN A 159 -1.40 -34.48 -17.16
CA ASN A 159 -2.34 -34.67 -18.27
C ASN A 159 -2.55 -36.17 -18.51
N VAL A 160 -3.46 -36.79 -17.74
CA VAL A 160 -3.70 -38.24 -17.87
C VAL A 160 -4.50 -38.54 -19.13
N HIS A 161 -3.88 -39.27 -20.07
CA HIS A 161 -4.47 -39.71 -21.33
C HIS A 161 -5.46 -40.88 -21.19
N ILE A 162 -6.43 -40.96 -22.11
CA ILE A 162 -7.36 -42.11 -22.27
C ILE A 162 -6.60 -43.41 -22.55
N GLU A 163 -5.59 -43.37 -23.41
CA GLU A 163 -4.79 -44.56 -23.77
C GLU A 163 -4.05 -45.14 -22.57
N ASN A 164 -3.46 -44.31 -21.70
CA ASN A 164 -2.81 -44.78 -20.48
C ASN A 164 -3.80 -45.40 -19.46
N VAL A 165 -5.08 -45.06 -19.53
CA VAL A 165 -6.15 -45.62 -18.69
C VAL A 165 -6.73 -46.90 -19.31
N ALA A 166 -6.78 -46.99 -20.63
CA ALA A 166 -7.14 -48.19 -21.38
C ALA A 166 -6.04 -49.27 -21.28
N ASP A 167 -4.76 -48.88 -21.40
CA ASP A 167 -3.60 -49.77 -21.25
C ASP A 167 -3.33 -50.20 -19.80
N ARG A 168 -3.62 -49.34 -18.82
CA ARG A 168 -3.66 -49.79 -17.42
C ARG A 168 -4.78 -50.79 -17.18
N ARG A 169 -5.85 -50.78 -17.99
CA ARG A 169 -6.94 -51.76 -17.90
C ARG A 169 -6.59 -53.07 -18.59
N SER A 170 -5.90 -53.07 -19.74
CA SER A 170 -5.43 -54.33 -20.33
C SER A 170 -4.49 -55.08 -19.37
N ARG A 171 -3.68 -54.34 -18.59
CA ARG A 171 -2.80 -54.93 -17.56
C ARG A 171 -3.45 -55.25 -16.21
N VAL A 172 -4.54 -54.57 -15.83
CA VAL A 172 -5.20 -54.77 -14.52
C VAL A 172 -6.46 -55.64 -14.61
N ASN A 173 -7.16 -55.71 -15.75
CA ASN A 173 -8.32 -56.58 -15.92
C ASN A 173 -7.96 -58.08 -15.88
N GLU A 174 -6.69 -58.44 -16.07
CA GLU A 174 -6.22 -59.82 -15.88
C GLU A 174 -6.09 -60.20 -14.39
N LYS A 175 -5.96 -59.22 -13.48
CA LYS A 175 -5.73 -59.49 -12.06
C LYS A 175 -6.71 -58.69 -11.18
N LYS A 176 -7.75 -59.41 -10.75
CA LYS A 176 -8.70 -59.12 -9.65
C LYS A 176 -10.06 -58.53 -10.04
N ARG A 177 -10.94 -59.44 -10.46
CA ARG A 177 -12.34 -59.45 -10.01
C ARG A 177 -12.39 -59.62 -8.47
N LYS A 178 -13.38 -58.97 -7.86
CA LYS A 178 -13.83 -59.02 -6.44
C LYS A 178 -13.10 -58.09 -5.44
N LYS A 179 -13.64 -56.88 -5.28
CA LYS A 179 -14.05 -56.39 -3.95
C LYS A 179 -15.17 -55.36 -4.08
N ILE A 180 -16.28 -55.68 -3.42
CA ILE A 180 -17.51 -54.89 -3.32
C ILE A 180 -17.20 -53.69 -2.44
N LEU A 181 -17.04 -52.53 -3.04
CA LEU A 181 -17.27 -51.23 -2.41
C LEU A 181 -18.35 -50.58 -3.27
N ARG A 182 -19.55 -50.45 -2.72
CA ARG A 182 -20.66 -49.65 -3.28
C ARG A 182 -20.14 -48.22 -3.47
N ARG A 183 -19.55 -47.96 -4.64
CA ARG A 183 -19.37 -46.62 -5.17
C ARG A 183 -20.76 -46.03 -5.28
N TRP A 184 -20.95 -44.83 -4.74
CA TRP A 184 -22.12 -44.01 -5.03
C TRP A 184 -22.23 -43.86 -6.56
N GLN A 185 -23.05 -44.69 -7.19
CA GLN A 185 -23.34 -44.68 -8.61
C GLN A 185 -24.32 -43.55 -8.87
N PHE A 186 -23.80 -42.43 -9.34
CA PHE A 186 -24.55 -41.37 -10.03
C PHE A 186 -25.00 -41.89 -11.42
N GLU A 187 -25.77 -42.98 -11.49
CA GLU A 187 -26.13 -43.63 -12.76
C GLU A 187 -27.33 -43.00 -13.50
N GLY A 188 -28.02 -42.01 -12.92
CA GLY A 188 -29.16 -41.34 -13.58
C GLY A 188 -28.86 -40.03 -14.33
N ARG A 189 -27.64 -39.45 -14.23
CA ARG A 189 -27.38 -38.07 -14.72
C ARG A 189 -26.54 -37.96 -16.00
N ALA A 190 -25.88 -39.03 -16.45
CA ALA A 190 -25.00 -38.97 -17.62
C ALA A 190 -25.77 -38.67 -18.91
N ALA A 191 -26.94 -39.28 -19.13
CA ALA A 191 -27.75 -39.05 -20.33
C ALA A 191 -28.39 -37.65 -20.37
N ALA A 192 -28.79 -37.09 -19.21
CA ALA A 192 -29.36 -35.75 -19.12
C ALA A 192 -28.34 -34.62 -19.36
N LEU A 193 -27.05 -34.84 -19.09
CA LEU A 193 -25.98 -33.84 -19.29
C LEU A 193 -25.71 -33.52 -20.78
N PHE A 194 -25.95 -34.47 -21.68
CA PHE A 194 -25.79 -34.29 -23.14
C PHE A 194 -27.02 -33.67 -23.83
N SER A 195 -28.09 -33.37 -23.09
CA SER A 195 -29.29 -32.71 -23.65
C SER A 195 -29.09 -31.22 -24.01
N HIS A 196 -27.96 -30.62 -23.61
CA HIS A 196 -27.65 -29.19 -23.78
C HIS A 196 -26.37 -28.96 -24.60
N GLU A 197 -26.18 -29.72 -25.68
CA GLU A 197 -25.08 -29.49 -26.63
C GLU A 197 -25.18 -28.09 -27.25
N ILE A 198 -24.06 -27.36 -27.23
CA ILE A 198 -23.97 -26.06 -27.90
C ILE A 198 -23.43 -26.32 -29.31
N ARG A 199 -24.14 -25.82 -30.32
CA ARG A 199 -23.72 -25.92 -31.72
C ARG A 199 -22.39 -25.21 -31.95
N VAL A 200 -21.41 -25.94 -32.45
CA VAL A 200 -20.09 -25.45 -32.87
C VAL A 200 -19.76 -26.04 -34.23
N ASP A 201 -19.56 -25.18 -35.23
CA ASP A 201 -19.32 -25.59 -36.62
C ASP A 201 -17.81 -25.62 -36.94
N PHE A 202 -17.01 -24.77 -36.27
CA PHE A 202 -15.57 -24.61 -36.50
C PHE A 202 -14.77 -24.61 -35.19
N VAL A 203 -13.62 -25.29 -35.18
CA VAL A 203 -12.64 -25.30 -34.08
C VAL A 203 -11.29 -24.83 -34.60
N LEU A 204 -10.58 -24.00 -33.83
CA LEU A 204 -9.19 -23.68 -34.09
C LEU A 204 -8.26 -24.82 -33.66
N ILE A 205 -7.37 -25.19 -34.57
CA ILE A 205 -6.34 -26.22 -34.41
C ILE A 205 -4.97 -25.56 -34.60
N HIS A 206 -3.99 -26.01 -33.82
CA HIS A 206 -2.61 -25.53 -33.88
C HIS A 206 -2.02 -25.62 -35.30
N PRO A 207 -1.27 -24.60 -35.77
CA PRO A 207 -1.03 -23.32 -35.09
C PRO A 207 -2.22 -22.36 -35.18
N PHE A 208 -2.87 -22.21 -36.35
CA PHE A 208 -4.03 -21.31 -36.54
C PHE A 208 -4.97 -21.78 -37.66
N ARG A 209 -5.26 -23.09 -37.77
CA ARG A 209 -6.14 -23.63 -38.82
C ARG A 209 -7.54 -23.86 -38.27
N ALA A 210 -8.56 -23.30 -38.93
CA ALA A 210 -9.95 -23.61 -38.64
C ALA A 210 -10.34 -24.94 -39.29
N ARG A 211 -10.96 -25.85 -38.53
CA ARG A 211 -11.45 -27.13 -39.03
C ARG A 211 -12.89 -27.36 -38.61
N HIS A 212 -13.65 -28.02 -39.48
CA HIS A 212 -15.00 -28.46 -39.14
C HIS A 212 -15.01 -29.50 -38.01
N VAL A 213 -15.97 -29.33 -37.11
CA VAL A 213 -16.23 -30.27 -36.02
C VAL A 213 -16.80 -31.57 -36.60
N ARG A 214 -16.28 -32.72 -36.13
CA ARG A 214 -16.80 -34.05 -36.50
C ARG A 214 -17.84 -34.52 -35.48
N THR A 215 -18.88 -35.19 -35.96
CA THR A 215 -19.97 -35.72 -35.12
C THR A 215 -19.49 -36.86 -34.23
N VAL A 216 -19.89 -36.84 -32.96
CA VAL A 216 -19.35 -37.70 -31.88
C VAL A 216 -20.38 -38.68 -31.33
N LYS A 217 -21.55 -38.77 -31.99
CA LYS A 217 -22.71 -39.59 -31.60
C LYS A 217 -22.42 -41.09 -31.39
N HIS A 218 -21.20 -41.56 -31.67
CA HIS A 218 -20.78 -42.97 -31.63
C HIS A 218 -20.02 -43.36 -30.35
N TYR A 219 -19.69 -42.43 -29.45
CA TYR A 219 -18.97 -42.75 -28.19
C TYR A 219 -19.93 -42.88 -26.99
N PRO A 220 -19.76 -43.89 -26.11
CA PRO A 220 -20.60 -44.03 -24.94
C PRO A 220 -20.40 -42.87 -23.94
N PRO A 221 -21.50 -42.25 -23.43
CA PRO A 221 -21.48 -41.14 -22.46
C PRO A 221 -20.57 -41.36 -21.24
N GLU A 222 -20.43 -42.61 -20.79
CA GLU A 222 -19.65 -42.98 -19.61
C GLU A 222 -18.13 -42.83 -19.81
N GLU A 223 -17.64 -43.08 -21.03
CA GLU A 223 -16.22 -42.94 -21.37
C GLU A 223 -15.83 -41.46 -21.44
N LEU A 224 -16.69 -40.63 -22.04
CA LEU A 224 -16.55 -39.17 -22.09
C LEU A 224 -16.46 -38.57 -20.67
N MET A 225 -17.34 -39.00 -19.76
CA MET A 225 -17.37 -38.53 -18.37
C MET A 225 -16.17 -38.99 -17.53
N ARG A 226 -15.47 -40.05 -17.93
CA ARG A 226 -14.28 -40.53 -17.20
C ARG A 226 -13.06 -39.63 -17.44
N VAL A 227 -12.92 -39.11 -18.67
CA VAL A 227 -11.89 -38.13 -19.04
C VAL A 227 -12.08 -36.83 -18.29
N PHE A 228 -13.32 -36.33 -18.23
CA PHE A 228 -13.64 -35.09 -17.51
C PHE A 228 -13.39 -35.18 -15.99
N ARG A 229 -13.56 -36.37 -15.37
CA ARG A 229 -13.26 -36.60 -13.94
C ARG A 229 -11.76 -36.69 -13.61
N LEU A 230 -10.91 -37.07 -14.56
CA LEU A 230 -9.46 -37.12 -14.38
C LEU A 230 -8.84 -35.71 -14.34
N HIS A 231 -9.31 -34.81 -15.19
CA HIS A 231 -8.86 -33.41 -15.19
C HIS A 231 -9.28 -32.63 -13.94
N HIS A 232 -10.39 -33.02 -13.29
CA HIS A 232 -10.82 -32.42 -12.02
C HIS A 232 -9.81 -32.63 -10.88
N LYS A 233 -9.16 -33.81 -10.81
CA LYS A 233 -8.13 -34.07 -9.78
C LYS A 233 -6.87 -33.25 -9.99
N ASN A 234 -6.48 -33.00 -11.25
CA ASN A 234 -5.27 -32.25 -11.56
C ASN A 234 -5.43 -30.75 -11.28
N ALA A 235 -6.63 -30.20 -11.52
CA ALA A 235 -6.98 -28.83 -11.11
C ALA A 235 -6.84 -28.65 -9.59
N LEU A 236 -7.47 -29.54 -8.81
CA LEU A 236 -7.39 -29.51 -7.34
C LEU A 236 -5.95 -29.65 -6.83
N PHE A 237 -5.12 -30.48 -7.48
CA PHE A 237 -3.71 -30.60 -7.12
C PHE A 237 -2.92 -29.31 -7.36
N ILE A 238 -3.12 -28.64 -8.49
CA ILE A 238 -2.42 -27.39 -8.83
C ILE A 238 -2.90 -26.24 -7.93
N GLU A 239 -4.18 -26.19 -7.60
CA GLU A 239 -4.74 -25.26 -6.62
C GLU A 239 -4.14 -25.48 -5.23
N ALA A 240 -4.05 -26.73 -4.79
CA ALA A 240 -3.41 -27.07 -3.51
C ALA A 240 -1.92 -26.67 -3.51
N LEU A 241 -1.20 -26.89 -4.62
CA LEU A 241 0.19 -26.47 -4.76
C LEU A 241 0.34 -24.95 -4.70
N ALA A 242 -0.54 -24.20 -5.38
CA ALA A 242 -0.55 -22.74 -5.33
C ALA A 242 -0.82 -22.23 -3.91
N LEU A 243 -1.77 -22.84 -3.19
CA LEU A 243 -2.06 -22.51 -1.79
C LEU A 243 -0.87 -22.80 -0.87
N ILE A 244 -0.25 -23.97 -1.00
CA ILE A 244 0.97 -24.34 -0.26
C ILE A 244 2.09 -23.34 -0.55
N LEU A 245 2.25 -22.93 -1.81
CA LEU A 245 3.26 -21.94 -2.19
C LEU A 245 2.99 -20.59 -1.53
N ILE A 246 1.76 -20.06 -1.57
CA ILE A 246 1.45 -18.78 -0.90
C ILE A 246 1.71 -18.87 0.61
N ILE A 247 1.30 -19.96 1.26
CA ILE A 247 1.56 -20.16 2.70
C ILE A 247 3.07 -20.21 2.96
N ALA A 248 3.85 -20.93 2.15
CA ALA A 248 5.30 -21.01 2.28
C ALA A 248 5.97 -19.63 2.08
N LEU A 249 5.50 -18.84 1.11
CA LEU A 249 5.95 -17.46 0.90
C LEU A 249 5.63 -16.57 2.10
N GLY A 250 4.46 -16.74 2.71
CA GLY A 250 4.10 -16.09 3.97
C GLY A 250 5.05 -16.46 5.11
N PHE A 251 5.42 -17.74 5.24
CA PHE A 251 6.39 -18.15 6.25
C PHE A 251 7.81 -17.60 6.02
N LEU A 252 8.19 -17.39 4.76
CA LEU A 252 9.52 -16.97 4.35
C LEU A 252 9.60 -15.49 3.95
N MET A 253 8.56 -14.70 4.29
CA MET A 253 8.38 -13.32 3.82
C MET A 253 9.52 -12.36 4.17
N GLU A 254 10.32 -12.65 5.20
CA GLU A 254 11.47 -11.81 5.58
C GLU A 254 12.70 -12.05 4.70
N ASN A 255 12.82 -13.22 4.08
CA ASN A 255 13.97 -13.56 3.27
C ASN A 255 13.81 -12.93 1.87
N PRO A 256 14.73 -12.04 1.43
CA PRO A 256 14.64 -11.34 0.15
C PRO A 256 14.47 -12.27 -1.07
N PHE A 257 14.96 -13.51 -0.99
CA PHE A 257 14.81 -14.49 -2.08
C PHE A 257 13.35 -14.90 -2.32
N PHE A 258 12.54 -14.98 -1.25
CA PHE A 258 11.14 -15.39 -1.32
C PHE A 258 10.18 -14.21 -1.46
N GLN A 259 10.68 -12.97 -1.41
CA GLN A 259 9.89 -11.77 -1.71
C GLN A 259 9.71 -11.61 -3.22
N ILE A 260 8.88 -12.46 -3.82
CA ILE A 260 8.53 -12.34 -5.23
C ILE A 260 7.76 -11.03 -5.49
N PRO A 261 7.74 -10.53 -6.75
CA PRO A 261 6.96 -9.34 -7.08
C PRO A 261 5.51 -9.45 -6.64
N ALA A 262 4.96 -8.39 -6.04
CA ALA A 262 3.60 -8.41 -5.50
C ALA A 262 2.55 -8.69 -6.58
N GLY A 263 2.75 -8.21 -7.82
CA GLY A 263 1.88 -8.56 -8.96
C GLY A 263 1.81 -10.07 -9.22
N ALA A 264 2.92 -10.80 -9.02
CA ALA A 264 2.95 -12.25 -9.12
C ALA A 264 2.15 -12.90 -7.97
N SER A 265 2.31 -12.42 -6.74
CA SER A 265 1.50 -12.89 -5.59
C SER A 265 0.00 -12.65 -5.79
N ILE A 266 -0.39 -11.48 -6.31
CA ILE A 266 -1.78 -11.17 -6.65
C ILE A 266 -2.31 -12.18 -7.69
N LEU A 267 -1.55 -12.49 -8.73
CA LEU A 267 -1.94 -13.49 -9.74
C LEU A 267 -2.08 -14.89 -9.13
N LEU A 268 -1.21 -15.29 -8.20
CA LEU A 268 -1.34 -16.55 -7.47
C LEU A 268 -2.61 -16.58 -6.63
N LEU A 269 -2.91 -15.49 -5.89
CA LEU A 269 -4.14 -15.37 -5.11
C LEU A 269 -5.39 -15.47 -6.00
N LEU A 270 -5.42 -14.71 -7.11
CA LEU A 270 -6.53 -14.75 -8.06
C LEU A 270 -6.70 -16.15 -8.68
N SER A 271 -5.61 -16.89 -8.87
CA SER A 271 -5.66 -18.29 -9.32
C SER A 271 -6.39 -19.18 -8.30
N ILE A 272 -6.06 -19.05 -7.02
CA ILE A 272 -6.73 -19.79 -5.94
C ILE A 272 -8.22 -19.43 -5.86
N LEU A 273 -8.59 -18.17 -6.12
CA LEU A 273 -9.99 -17.72 -6.06
C LEU A 273 -10.85 -18.16 -7.25
N ILE A 274 -10.27 -18.34 -8.45
CA ILE A 274 -11.03 -18.74 -9.65
C ILE A 274 -11.77 -20.07 -9.46
N ALA A 275 -11.11 -21.06 -8.86
CA ALA A 275 -11.64 -22.39 -8.70
C ALA A 275 -12.88 -22.49 -7.80
N PRO A 276 -12.88 -21.96 -6.55
CA PRO A 276 -14.08 -21.92 -5.72
C PRO A 276 -15.18 -21.07 -6.34
N ILE A 277 -14.86 -19.94 -6.99
CA ILE A 277 -15.84 -19.14 -7.74
C ILE A 277 -16.52 -19.99 -8.84
N GLY A 278 -15.73 -20.77 -9.58
CA GLY A 278 -16.22 -21.70 -10.59
C GLY A 278 -17.10 -22.81 -10.01
N ALA A 279 -16.68 -23.43 -8.91
CA ALA A 279 -17.42 -24.49 -8.22
C ALA A 279 -18.76 -23.99 -7.66
N LEU A 280 -18.76 -22.81 -7.01
CA LEU A 280 -19.97 -22.15 -6.50
C LEU A 280 -20.94 -21.84 -7.64
N SER A 281 -20.44 -21.26 -8.74
CA SER A 281 -21.26 -20.97 -9.93
C SER A 281 -21.90 -22.24 -10.51
N TYR A 282 -21.22 -23.38 -10.44
CA TYR A 282 -21.73 -24.66 -10.92
C TYR A 282 -22.78 -25.29 -10.00
N TRP A 283 -22.51 -25.34 -8.69
CA TRP A 283 -23.40 -25.99 -7.72
C TRP A 283 -24.69 -25.22 -7.51
N LEU A 284 -24.59 -23.89 -7.43
CA LEU A 284 -25.72 -23.05 -7.02
C LEU A 284 -26.56 -22.58 -8.21
N ARG A 285 -26.05 -22.70 -9.45
CA ARG A 285 -26.76 -22.34 -10.68
C ARG A 285 -27.42 -20.95 -10.56
N THR A 286 -28.74 -20.87 -10.60
CA THR A 286 -29.52 -19.62 -10.48
C THR A 286 -29.42 -18.97 -9.10
N TRP A 287 -29.12 -19.74 -8.06
CA TRP A 287 -28.96 -19.25 -6.68
C TRP A 287 -27.54 -18.75 -6.37
N ALA A 288 -26.60 -18.81 -7.31
CA ALA A 288 -25.22 -18.38 -7.08
C ALA A 288 -25.12 -16.94 -6.57
N VAL A 289 -25.95 -16.04 -7.11
CA VAL A 289 -26.01 -14.63 -6.68
C VAL A 289 -26.51 -14.51 -5.24
N ALA A 290 -27.62 -15.16 -4.90
CA ALA A 290 -28.20 -15.13 -3.56
C ALA A 290 -27.26 -15.75 -2.52
N ALA A 291 -26.60 -16.85 -2.86
CA ALA A 291 -25.61 -17.49 -2.00
C ALA A 291 -24.35 -16.64 -1.81
N PHE A 292 -23.91 -15.90 -2.84
CA PHE A 292 -22.80 -14.96 -2.72
C PHE A 292 -23.16 -13.80 -1.78
N ILE A 293 -24.36 -13.22 -1.90
CA ILE A 293 -24.85 -12.21 -0.97
C ILE A 293 -24.94 -12.78 0.46
N GLY A 294 -25.48 -14.00 0.61
CA GLY A 294 -25.54 -14.68 1.89
C GLY A 294 -24.16 -14.94 2.50
N LEU A 295 -23.15 -15.29 1.69
CA LEU A 295 -21.77 -15.44 2.12
C LEU A 295 -21.19 -14.10 2.59
N LEU A 296 -21.41 -13.00 1.86
CA LEU A 296 -20.97 -11.66 2.28
C LEU A 296 -21.58 -11.25 3.62
N LEU A 297 -22.88 -11.49 3.81
CA LEU A 297 -23.57 -11.21 5.08
C LEU A 297 -23.04 -12.10 6.21
N LEU A 298 -22.83 -13.39 5.95
CA LEU A 298 -22.25 -14.32 6.91
C LEU A 298 -20.83 -13.90 7.29
N THR A 299 -19.97 -13.58 6.32
CA THR A 299 -18.61 -13.07 6.58
C THR A 299 -18.67 -11.79 7.42
N ASN A 300 -19.57 -10.86 7.12
CA ASN A 300 -19.74 -9.64 7.92
C ASN A 300 -20.15 -9.93 9.37
N VAL A 301 -21.00 -10.94 9.60
CA VAL A 301 -21.34 -11.40 10.97
C VAL A 301 -20.15 -12.09 11.62
N LEU A 302 -19.43 -12.94 10.89
CA LEU A 302 -18.26 -13.66 11.39
C LEU A 302 -17.11 -12.73 11.78
N LEU A 303 -16.92 -11.62 11.05
CA LEU A 303 -15.91 -10.61 11.35
C LEU A 303 -16.18 -9.84 12.66
N LYS A 304 -17.38 -9.92 13.23
CA LYS A 304 -17.67 -9.37 14.57
C LYS A 304 -17.07 -10.20 15.70
N PHE A 305 -16.64 -11.43 15.43
CA PHE A 305 -15.98 -12.26 16.43
C PHE A 305 -14.46 -12.07 16.33
N ASP A 306 -13.81 -11.84 17.47
CA ASP A 306 -12.39 -11.52 17.58
C ASP A 306 -11.42 -12.59 17.02
N PHE A 307 -11.90 -13.80 16.71
CA PHE A 307 -11.05 -14.87 16.18
C PHE A 307 -10.61 -14.65 14.73
N LEU A 308 -11.32 -13.81 13.97
CA LEU A 308 -11.00 -13.51 12.55
C LEU A 308 -10.40 -12.11 12.34
N SER A 309 -10.52 -11.22 13.31
CA SER A 309 -9.89 -9.90 13.25
C SER A 309 -8.43 -10.01 13.70
N HIS A 310 -7.54 -9.38 12.95
CA HIS A 310 -6.17 -9.15 13.39
C HIS A 310 -5.94 -7.65 13.55
N GLU A 311 -5.43 -7.27 14.72
CA GLU A 311 -5.07 -5.91 15.07
C GLU A 311 -3.60 -5.66 14.75
N SER A 312 -3.31 -4.70 13.86
CA SER A 312 -1.93 -4.20 13.71
C SER A 312 -1.54 -3.42 14.95
N MET A 313 -0.54 -3.89 15.68
CA MET A 313 -0.15 -3.31 16.97
C MET A 313 1.01 -2.32 16.83
N ALA A 314 1.12 -1.41 17.79
CA ALA A 314 2.22 -0.47 17.94
C ALA A 314 3.38 -1.12 18.71
N TYR A 315 4.46 -1.45 18.03
CA TYR A 315 5.59 -2.18 18.62
C TYR A 315 6.35 -1.33 19.64
N GLY A 316 6.50 -1.88 20.85
CA GLY A 316 7.10 -1.20 22.01
C GLY A 316 6.10 -0.93 23.14
N TRP A 317 4.79 -0.90 22.83
CA TRP A 317 3.74 -0.77 23.83
C TRP A 317 3.17 -2.10 24.29
N ASP A 318 2.80 -2.20 25.57
CA ASP A 318 2.20 -3.38 26.18
C ASP A 318 0.67 -3.41 26.04
N TYR A 319 0.15 -4.49 25.46
CA TYR A 319 -1.28 -4.70 25.19
C TYR A 319 -1.98 -5.59 26.21
N ARG A 320 -1.24 -6.17 27.18
CA ARG A 320 -1.77 -7.11 28.18
C ARG A 320 -2.66 -6.43 29.21
N ASN A 321 -2.33 -5.20 29.58
CA ASN A 321 -3.09 -4.37 30.52
C ASN A 321 -3.50 -3.07 29.83
N PRO A 322 -4.58 -3.08 29.03
CA PRO A 322 -4.99 -1.92 28.25
C PRO A 322 -5.43 -0.75 29.15
N VAL A 323 -5.15 0.48 28.71
CA VAL A 323 -5.58 1.72 29.36
C VAL A 323 -7.08 1.96 29.11
N ASP A 324 -7.81 2.45 30.11
CA ASP A 324 -9.20 2.87 29.93
C ASP A 324 -9.30 4.08 28.97
N TYR A 325 -9.99 3.90 27.84
CA TYR A 325 -10.23 4.96 26.86
C TYR A 325 -11.55 5.68 27.16
N SER A 326 -11.58 6.37 28.30
CA SER A 326 -12.71 7.19 28.72
C SER A 326 -12.33 8.66 28.75
N LEU A 327 -13.33 9.54 28.60
CA LEU A 327 -13.12 10.99 28.70
C LEU A 327 -12.45 11.37 30.03
N LYS A 328 -12.91 10.75 31.13
CA LYS A 328 -12.35 10.95 32.47
C LYS A 328 -10.85 10.65 32.54
N ASN A 329 -10.41 9.56 31.92
CA ASN A 329 -9.00 9.20 31.93
C ASN A 329 -8.16 10.05 30.98
N ILE A 330 -8.74 10.50 29.85
CA ILE A 330 -8.08 11.44 28.94
C ILE A 330 -7.90 12.81 29.62
N GLU A 331 -8.90 13.29 30.36
CA GLU A 331 -8.83 14.56 31.09
C GLU A 331 -7.90 14.49 32.30
N SER A 332 -7.77 13.33 32.95
CA SER A 332 -6.90 13.16 34.12
C SER A 332 -5.42 13.39 33.83
N ILE A 333 -4.99 13.16 32.58
CA ILE A 333 -3.61 13.39 32.13
C ILE A 333 -3.43 14.78 31.47
N ALA A 334 -4.50 15.51 31.22
CA ALA A 334 -4.49 16.83 30.60
C ALA A 334 -4.77 17.95 31.62
N THR A 335 -4.42 17.72 32.89
CA THR A 335 -4.61 18.69 33.97
C THR A 335 -3.69 19.90 33.81
N ALA A 336 -4.12 21.06 34.33
CA ALA A 336 -3.30 22.28 34.30
C ALA A 336 -1.92 22.08 34.95
N ALA A 337 -1.84 21.28 36.01
CA ALA A 337 -0.58 20.97 36.69
C ALA A 337 0.37 20.16 35.79
N GLN A 338 -0.13 19.15 35.08
CA GLN A 338 0.66 18.36 34.13
C GLN A 338 1.11 19.23 32.94
N GLN A 339 0.21 20.04 32.40
CA GLN A 339 0.51 20.96 31.31
C GLN A 339 1.60 21.98 31.69
N GLU A 340 1.55 22.54 32.90
CA GLU A 340 2.58 23.49 33.36
C GLU A 340 3.93 22.80 33.63
N ALA A 341 3.91 21.57 34.16
CA ALA A 341 5.12 20.78 34.34
C ALA A 341 5.82 20.49 32.99
N ASP A 342 5.04 20.09 31.98
CA ASP A 342 5.57 19.78 30.64
C ASP A 342 5.99 21.05 29.89
N LYS A 343 5.29 22.16 30.10
CA LYS A 343 5.70 23.47 29.60
C LYS A 343 7.03 23.90 30.19
N LYS A 344 7.29 23.64 31.49
CA LYS A 344 8.59 23.90 32.11
C LYS A 344 9.70 23.06 31.48
N ALA A 345 9.45 21.79 31.17
CA ALA A 345 10.39 20.95 30.42
C ALA A 345 10.64 21.49 29.00
N GLY A 346 9.59 22.00 28.32
CA GLY A 346 9.72 22.68 27.03
C GLY A 346 10.55 23.97 27.11
N LEU A 347 10.45 24.73 28.21
CA LEU A 347 11.32 25.89 28.45
C LEU A 347 12.78 25.49 28.68
N GLU A 348 13.05 24.40 29.40
CA GLU A 348 14.41 23.86 29.56
C GLU A 348 15.03 23.53 28.20
N PHE A 349 14.26 22.86 27.32
CA PHE A 349 14.66 22.60 25.94
C PHE A 349 15.00 23.89 25.19
N LEU A 350 14.13 24.90 25.25
CA LEU A 350 14.31 26.18 24.55
C LEU A 350 15.53 26.97 25.05
N GLU A 351 15.82 26.96 26.35
CA GLU A 351 17.02 27.58 26.91
C GLU A 351 18.30 26.86 26.45
N ASN A 352 18.30 25.53 26.44
CA ASN A 352 19.43 24.75 25.92
C ASN A 352 19.64 24.97 24.42
N TRP A 353 18.54 24.99 23.65
CA TRP A 353 18.57 25.34 22.22
C TRP A 353 19.15 26.74 22.01
N LYS A 354 18.69 27.74 22.77
CA LYS A 354 19.18 29.13 22.68
C LYS A 354 20.66 29.20 22.99
N ALA A 355 21.12 28.59 24.08
CA ALA A 355 22.54 28.60 24.46
C ALA A 355 23.45 28.08 23.33
N LYS A 356 23.02 27.00 22.67
CA LYS A 356 23.72 26.43 21.51
C LYS A 356 23.70 27.37 20.30
N VAL A 357 22.52 27.85 19.91
CA VAL A 357 22.39 28.65 18.68
C VAL A 357 23.01 30.03 18.84
N SER A 358 22.87 30.68 20.00
CA SER A 358 23.51 31.97 20.29
C SER A 358 25.03 31.91 20.21
N ALA A 359 25.67 30.75 20.44
CA ALA A 359 27.11 30.59 20.25
C ALA A 359 27.56 30.69 18.78
N LEU A 360 26.62 30.58 17.83
CA LEU A 360 26.85 30.74 16.39
C LEU A 360 26.69 32.19 15.90
N HIS A 361 26.25 33.10 16.78
CA HIS A 361 25.96 34.49 16.46
C HIS A 361 26.82 35.44 17.29
N HIS A 362 26.84 36.72 16.93
CA HIS A 362 27.42 37.74 17.79
C HIS A 362 26.69 37.80 19.14
N PRO A 363 27.38 38.01 20.28
CA PRO A 363 26.78 37.98 21.62
C PRO A 363 25.57 38.91 21.85
N LEU A 364 25.43 39.95 21.03
CA LEU A 364 24.34 40.93 21.11
C LEU A 364 23.17 40.64 20.15
N GLN A 365 23.28 39.62 19.28
CA GLN A 365 22.25 39.26 18.30
C GLN A 365 21.39 38.10 18.78
N LYS A 366 20.07 38.27 18.70
CA LYS A 366 19.11 37.20 18.97
C LYS A 366 19.01 36.26 17.76
N PRO A 367 19.12 34.94 17.93
CA PRO A 367 19.02 34.01 16.81
C PRO A 367 17.58 33.93 16.26
N PRO A 368 17.40 33.62 14.96
CA PRO A 368 16.09 33.26 14.42
C PRO A 368 15.67 31.86 14.91
N LEU A 369 14.37 31.67 15.17
CA LEU A 369 13.79 30.38 15.53
C LEU A 369 13.17 29.73 14.28
N ILE A 370 13.55 28.50 13.95
CA ILE A 370 12.99 27.79 12.78
C ILE A 370 12.03 26.67 13.22
N ILE A 371 10.87 26.62 12.55
CA ILE A 371 9.87 25.56 12.65
C ILE A 371 9.75 24.86 11.30
N ILE A 372 9.71 23.53 11.29
CA ILE A 372 9.48 22.74 10.06
C ILE A 372 8.10 22.11 10.10
N ASN A 373 7.35 22.34 9.03
CA ASN A 373 6.06 21.75 8.73
C ASN A 373 6.18 20.90 7.46
N ALA A 374 5.96 19.59 7.53
CA ALA A 374 6.10 18.70 6.39
C ALA A 374 4.77 18.04 6.01
N SER A 375 4.34 18.19 4.76
CA SER A 375 3.03 17.70 4.35
C SER A 375 2.98 16.18 4.14
N GLY A 376 1.79 15.60 4.18
CA GLY A 376 1.57 14.23 3.72
C GLY A 376 1.72 14.06 2.20
N GLY A 377 1.66 12.80 1.74
CA GLY A 377 1.73 12.48 0.30
C GLY A 377 2.61 11.29 -0.11
N GLY A 378 2.85 10.32 0.78
CA GLY A 378 3.65 9.12 0.47
C GLY A 378 5.13 9.44 0.20
N LEU A 379 5.81 8.60 -0.58
CA LEU A 379 7.26 8.77 -0.85
C LEU A 379 7.58 10.08 -1.58
N LYS A 380 6.65 10.61 -2.37
CA LYS A 380 6.77 11.93 -2.99
C LYS A 380 7.05 13.01 -1.94
N ALA A 381 6.20 13.08 -0.92
CA ALA A 381 6.35 14.05 0.16
C ALA A 381 7.59 13.76 1.02
N SER A 382 7.95 12.49 1.22
CA SER A 382 9.19 12.11 1.91
C SER A 382 10.43 12.65 1.20
N LEU A 383 10.52 12.42 -0.11
CA LEU A 383 11.63 12.88 -0.93
C LEU A 383 11.67 14.41 -1.01
N TRP A 384 10.52 15.05 -1.20
CA TRP A 384 10.42 16.51 -1.28
C TRP A 384 10.85 17.18 0.03
N ALA A 385 10.30 16.75 1.18
CA ALA A 385 10.69 17.27 2.49
C ALA A 385 12.19 17.09 2.74
N PHE A 386 12.73 15.90 2.46
CA PHE A 386 14.16 15.65 2.59
C PHE A 386 14.98 16.62 1.72
N ARG A 387 14.58 16.83 0.46
CA ARG A 387 15.30 17.71 -0.48
C ARG A 387 15.25 19.18 -0.05
N VAL A 388 14.10 19.66 0.41
CA VAL A 388 13.94 21.02 0.94
C VAL A 388 14.89 21.27 2.11
N LEU A 389 14.97 20.33 3.05
CA LEU A 389 15.88 20.44 4.20
C LEU A 389 17.34 20.40 3.77
N GLN A 390 17.70 19.45 2.92
CA GLN A 390 19.06 19.31 2.40
C GLN A 390 19.56 20.58 1.71
N VAL A 391 18.74 21.16 0.81
CA VAL A 391 19.11 22.38 0.08
C VAL A 391 19.12 23.60 1.01
N SER A 392 18.16 23.72 1.93
CA SER A 392 18.12 24.81 2.92
C SER A 392 19.37 24.81 3.81
N ASP A 393 19.85 23.64 4.23
CA ASP A 393 21.11 23.49 4.96
C ASP A 393 22.31 23.85 4.08
N SER A 394 22.35 23.36 2.83
CA SER A 394 23.46 23.63 1.92
C SER A 394 23.64 25.12 1.63
N ILE A 395 22.57 25.87 1.34
CA ILE A 395 22.66 27.30 0.99
C ILE A 395 22.96 28.18 2.20
N THR A 396 22.78 27.65 3.41
CA THR A 396 23.06 28.37 4.66
C THR A 396 24.37 27.95 5.32
N ASN A 397 25.23 27.22 4.59
CA ASN A 397 26.49 26.66 5.08
C ASN A 397 26.29 25.72 6.29
N ASP A 398 25.33 24.81 6.20
CA ASP A 398 24.93 23.84 7.23
C ASP A 398 24.45 24.48 8.56
N ARG A 399 24.05 25.77 8.54
CA ARG A 399 23.56 26.49 9.73
C ARG A 399 22.05 26.42 9.91
N PHE A 400 21.29 26.14 8.84
CA PHE A 400 19.83 26.12 8.88
C PHE A 400 19.31 25.13 9.92
N PHE A 401 19.77 23.88 9.90
CA PHE A 401 19.20 22.85 10.77
C PHE A 401 19.59 23.04 12.25
N ASP A 402 20.68 23.78 12.53
CA ASP A 402 21.05 24.16 13.90
C ASP A 402 19.98 25.06 14.57
N HIS A 403 19.25 25.86 13.78
CA HIS A 403 18.21 26.79 14.25
C HIS A 403 16.81 26.16 14.34
N VAL A 404 16.64 24.94 13.86
CA VAL A 404 15.37 24.23 13.96
C VAL A 404 15.12 23.87 15.42
N ALA A 405 13.98 24.29 15.96
CA ALA A 405 13.57 23.94 17.32
C ALA A 405 12.44 22.91 17.32
N PHE A 406 11.51 22.99 16.36
CA PHE A 406 10.31 22.16 16.35
C PHE A 406 9.99 21.67 14.95
N ILE A 407 9.57 20.41 14.86
CA ILE A 407 9.18 19.76 13.62
C ILE A 407 7.81 19.09 13.83
N SER A 408 6.87 19.38 12.94
CA SER A 408 5.56 18.71 12.87
C SER A 408 5.13 18.51 11.42
N GLY A 409 4.06 17.74 11.22
CA GLY A 409 3.59 17.39 9.88
C GLY A 409 2.81 16.09 9.83
N ALA A 410 2.63 15.59 8.61
CA ALA A 410 1.90 14.37 8.35
C ALA A 410 2.64 13.39 7.44
N SER A 411 2.39 12.11 7.67
CA SER A 411 2.65 11.02 6.73
C SER A 411 4.04 11.03 6.10
N GLY A 412 4.10 10.93 4.76
CA GLY A 412 5.31 10.94 3.95
C GLY A 412 6.30 12.04 4.32
N GLY A 413 5.87 13.28 4.51
CA GLY A 413 6.77 14.39 4.87
C GLY A 413 7.49 14.14 6.19
N MET A 414 6.82 13.50 7.15
CA MET A 414 7.42 13.14 8.44
C MET A 414 8.39 11.96 8.33
N ILE A 415 8.20 11.02 7.39
CA ILE A 415 9.19 9.98 7.08
C ILE A 415 10.51 10.64 6.61
N GLY A 416 10.42 11.55 5.64
CA GLY A 416 11.60 12.25 5.09
C GLY A 416 12.31 13.11 6.12
N THR A 417 11.54 13.88 6.89
CA THR A 417 12.08 14.79 7.90
C THR A 417 12.69 14.03 9.08
N SER A 418 12.08 12.92 9.49
CA SER A 418 12.60 12.05 10.55
C SER A 418 13.94 11.42 10.16
N TYR A 419 14.09 11.01 8.89
CA TYR A 419 15.35 10.49 8.38
C TYR A 419 16.44 11.58 8.33
N TYR A 420 16.13 12.78 7.84
CA TYR A 420 17.08 13.90 7.84
C TYR A 420 17.51 14.28 9.26
N ARG A 421 16.56 14.38 10.19
CA ARG A 421 16.82 14.66 11.62
C ARG A 421 17.75 13.63 12.24
N GLU A 422 17.55 12.34 11.95
CA GLU A 422 18.42 11.27 12.46
C GLU A 422 19.83 11.35 11.86
N LEU A 423 19.97 11.62 10.56
CA LEU A 423 21.29 11.83 9.93
C LEU A 423 22.03 13.02 10.54
N TYR A 424 21.32 14.12 10.78
CA TYR A 424 21.87 15.30 11.45
C TYR A 424 22.31 14.98 12.88
N LEU A 425 21.51 14.24 13.65
CA LEU A 425 21.89 13.80 14.98
C LEU A 425 23.16 12.94 14.95
N ARG A 426 23.26 11.98 14.02
CA ARG A 426 24.46 11.15 13.85
C ARG A 426 25.70 11.99 13.54
N LYS A 427 25.59 12.99 12.65
CA LYS A 427 26.66 13.97 12.39
C LYS A 427 27.09 14.69 13.67
N LYS A 428 26.15 15.17 14.49
CA LYS A 428 26.45 15.86 15.77
C LYS A 428 27.05 14.94 16.84
N LEU A 429 26.77 13.64 16.77
CA LEU A 429 27.37 12.62 17.65
C LEU A 429 28.75 12.14 17.18
N GLY A 430 29.27 12.65 16.06
CA GLY A 430 30.63 12.37 15.58
C GLY A 430 30.71 11.33 14.45
N ASP A 431 29.59 10.82 13.97
CA ASP A 431 29.60 9.92 12.81
C ASP A 431 30.00 10.69 11.54
N SER A 432 30.73 10.02 10.64
CA SER A 432 31.15 10.59 9.35
C SER A 432 29.99 10.68 8.35
N ILE A 433 29.05 11.60 8.60
CA ILE A 433 27.84 11.83 7.81
C ILE A 433 27.97 13.15 7.04
N ASN A 434 27.85 13.08 5.71
CA ASN A 434 27.70 14.25 4.85
C ASN A 434 26.21 14.39 4.47
N LEU A 435 25.50 15.34 5.07
CA LEU A 435 24.07 15.59 4.82
C LEU A 435 23.75 15.89 3.35
N GLN A 436 24.72 16.35 2.57
CA GLN A 436 24.58 16.67 1.14
C GLN A 436 24.75 15.45 0.22
N ASN A 437 24.99 14.25 0.78
CA ASN A 437 25.20 13.05 -0.02
C ASN A 437 23.91 12.59 -0.73
N GLN A 438 23.98 12.42 -2.05
CA GLN A 438 22.88 11.91 -2.88
C GLN A 438 22.43 10.50 -2.51
N LYS A 439 23.28 9.72 -1.81
CA LYS A 439 22.90 8.41 -1.26
C LYS A 439 21.62 8.49 -0.43
N TYR A 440 21.47 9.52 0.41
CA TYR A 440 20.31 9.62 1.30
C TYR A 440 19.01 9.94 0.56
N ILE A 441 19.13 10.70 -0.54
CA ILE A 441 18.04 10.93 -1.50
C ILE A 441 17.62 9.60 -2.15
N ALA A 442 18.59 8.78 -2.58
CA ALA A 442 18.30 7.46 -3.14
C ALA A 442 17.65 6.54 -2.08
N ASP A 443 18.19 6.51 -0.86
CA ASP A 443 17.74 5.66 0.24
C ASP A 443 16.28 5.95 0.64
N ILE A 444 15.89 7.22 0.77
CA ILE A 444 14.50 7.59 1.13
C ILE A 444 13.49 7.38 0.00
N SER A 445 13.94 7.27 -1.25
CA SER A 445 13.09 7.12 -2.44
C SER A 445 12.90 5.68 -2.91
N LYS A 446 13.45 4.69 -2.19
CA LYS A 446 13.32 3.26 -2.50
C LYS A 446 11.89 2.76 -2.28
N ASP A 447 11.48 1.81 -3.10
CA ASP A 447 10.16 1.20 -3.02
C ASP A 447 9.91 0.53 -1.66
N ILE A 448 8.70 0.75 -1.15
CA ILE A 448 8.15 0.02 0.01
C ILE A 448 6.83 -0.66 -0.39
N LEU A 449 6.16 -0.17 -1.44
CA LEU A 449 4.85 -0.65 -1.89
C LEU A 449 4.85 -2.13 -2.24
N ASN A 450 5.87 -2.63 -2.94
CA ASN A 450 5.96 -4.02 -3.37
C ASN A 450 6.04 -4.95 -2.16
N ALA A 451 6.86 -4.62 -1.16
CA ALA A 451 7.03 -5.42 0.05
C ALA A 451 5.73 -5.48 0.90
N VAL A 452 5.09 -4.32 1.10
CA VAL A 452 3.80 -4.22 1.81
C VAL A 452 2.70 -4.99 1.08
N SER A 453 2.60 -4.83 -0.25
CA SER A 453 1.57 -5.50 -1.06
C SER A 453 1.78 -7.01 -1.14
N PHE A 454 3.04 -7.46 -1.25
CA PHE A 454 3.41 -8.87 -1.19
C PHE A 454 2.93 -9.47 0.14
N THR A 455 3.28 -8.84 1.26
CA THR A 455 2.91 -9.29 2.61
C THR A 455 1.39 -9.34 2.80
N TYR A 456 0.68 -8.33 2.30
CA TYR A 456 -0.77 -8.32 2.36
C TYR A 456 -1.38 -9.59 1.74
N VAL A 457 -0.87 -10.00 0.57
CA VAL A 457 -1.39 -11.16 -0.15
C VAL A 457 -0.99 -12.49 0.50
N VAL A 458 0.27 -12.63 0.92
CA VAL A 458 0.79 -13.93 1.39
C VAL A 458 0.59 -14.18 2.88
N ASN A 459 0.30 -13.13 3.66
CA ASN A 459 0.23 -13.21 5.12
C ASN A 459 -1.10 -12.65 5.63
N ASP A 460 -1.38 -11.36 5.44
CA ASP A 460 -2.54 -10.71 6.09
C ASP A 460 -3.88 -11.31 5.63
N LEU A 461 -4.05 -11.63 4.35
CA LEU A 461 -5.25 -12.29 3.82
C LEU A 461 -5.41 -13.75 4.26
N LEU A 462 -4.32 -14.42 4.65
CA LEU A 462 -4.31 -15.81 5.13
C LEU A 462 -4.25 -15.91 6.66
N PHE A 463 -4.58 -14.80 7.34
CA PHE A 463 -4.38 -14.55 8.76
C PHE A 463 -2.88 -14.49 9.12
N PRO A 464 -2.41 -13.49 9.88
CA PRO A 464 -0.99 -13.39 10.22
C PRO A 464 -0.66 -14.25 11.45
N TRP A 465 0.05 -15.38 11.24
CA TRP A 465 0.40 -16.35 12.30
C TRP A 465 1.81 -16.15 12.85
N GLN A 466 2.64 -15.34 12.19
CA GLN A 466 4.06 -15.24 12.52
C GLN A 466 4.28 -14.38 13.76
N PRO A 467 4.94 -14.91 14.81
CA PRO A 467 5.24 -14.12 16.00
C PRO A 467 6.38 -13.13 15.72
N LEU A 468 6.27 -11.95 16.32
CA LEU A 468 7.32 -10.93 16.37
C LEU A 468 7.63 -10.63 17.82
N LYS A 469 8.89 -10.76 18.24
CA LYS A 469 9.33 -10.38 19.58
C LYS A 469 10.03 -9.02 19.54
N VAL A 470 9.60 -8.10 20.40
CA VAL A 470 10.24 -6.78 20.60
C VAL A 470 10.44 -6.57 22.09
N GLY A 471 11.69 -6.63 22.54
CA GLY A 471 11.99 -6.73 23.98
C GLY A 471 11.32 -7.99 24.55
N ASP A 472 10.53 -7.83 25.61
CA ASP A 472 9.77 -8.91 26.25
C ASP A 472 8.32 -9.04 25.73
N LEU A 473 7.93 -8.22 24.76
CA LEU A 473 6.58 -8.17 24.23
C LEU A 473 6.46 -9.00 22.94
N ASN A 474 5.32 -9.66 22.78
CA ASN A 474 5.00 -10.51 21.63
C ASN A 474 3.91 -9.85 20.79
N TYR A 475 4.16 -9.79 19.49
CA TYR A 475 3.28 -9.25 18.46
C TYR A 475 3.16 -10.25 17.31
N ARG A 476 2.45 -9.85 16.26
CA ARG A 476 2.39 -10.59 15.00
C ARG A 476 2.96 -9.75 13.87
N LYS A 477 3.58 -10.42 12.90
CA LYS A 477 4.06 -9.78 11.67
C LYS A 477 2.87 -9.64 10.71
N ASP A 478 2.64 -8.41 10.26
CA ASP A 478 1.67 -8.04 9.25
C ASP A 478 2.34 -7.14 8.20
N ARG A 479 1.57 -6.58 7.25
CA ARG A 479 2.15 -5.63 6.29
C ARG A 479 2.65 -4.32 6.92
N GLY A 480 2.22 -3.97 8.15
CA GLY A 480 2.74 -2.85 8.93
C GLY A 480 4.16 -3.11 9.45
N TYR A 481 4.42 -4.33 9.92
CA TYR A 481 5.76 -4.81 10.21
C TYR A 481 6.68 -4.69 8.99
N GLU A 482 6.21 -5.13 7.82
CA GLU A 482 7.04 -5.10 6.61
C GLU A 482 7.36 -3.67 6.15
N PHE A 483 6.42 -2.73 6.30
CA PHE A 483 6.69 -1.30 6.09
C PHE A 483 7.84 -0.82 6.96
N GLU A 484 7.79 -1.06 8.28
CA GLU A 484 8.83 -0.62 9.21
C GLU A 484 10.18 -1.29 8.95
N ARG A 485 10.17 -2.58 8.61
CA ARG A 485 11.38 -3.34 8.28
C ARG A 485 12.03 -2.79 7.01
N LYS A 486 11.25 -2.56 5.96
CA LYS A 486 11.75 -2.03 4.68
C LYS A 486 12.23 -0.60 4.82
N LEU A 487 11.54 0.24 5.59
CA LEU A 487 11.99 1.61 5.90
C LEU A 487 13.33 1.60 6.66
N ASN A 488 13.49 0.74 7.66
CA ASN A 488 14.77 0.58 8.35
C ASN A 488 15.87 0.08 7.40
N GLN A 489 15.61 -0.92 6.56
CA GLN A 489 16.58 -1.39 5.56
C GLN A 489 17.01 -0.28 4.59
N ASN A 490 16.04 0.47 4.08
CA ASN A 490 16.26 1.56 3.14
C ASN A 490 17.15 2.65 3.75
N THR A 491 16.96 2.96 5.03
CA THR A 491 17.70 3.98 5.77
C THR A 491 18.99 3.47 6.44
N GLY A 492 19.39 2.22 6.19
CA GLY A 492 20.61 1.65 6.76
C GLY A 492 20.51 1.38 8.27
N TRP A 493 19.29 1.13 8.77
CA TRP A 493 18.96 0.81 10.16
C TRP A 493 19.25 1.92 11.17
N ILE A 494 19.57 3.14 10.74
CA ILE A 494 19.91 4.23 11.66
C ILE A 494 18.71 4.66 12.51
N MET A 495 17.49 4.48 11.99
CA MET A 495 16.22 4.80 12.67
C MET A 495 15.71 3.70 13.62
N ASN A 496 16.40 2.56 13.72
CA ASN A 496 15.98 1.41 14.52
C ASN A 496 16.28 1.60 16.02
N LYS A 497 15.53 2.49 16.66
CA LYS A 497 15.61 2.80 18.10
C LYS A 497 14.22 3.16 18.65
N SER A 498 14.09 3.39 19.96
CA SER A 498 12.85 3.85 20.58
C SER A 498 12.68 5.37 20.48
N ILE A 499 11.47 5.88 20.66
CA ILE A 499 11.24 7.33 20.81
C ILE A 499 12.00 7.86 22.04
N GLY A 500 12.01 7.10 23.14
CA GLY A 500 12.70 7.46 24.38
C GLY A 500 14.19 7.72 24.22
N ASP A 501 14.84 7.06 23.26
CA ASP A 501 16.28 7.26 22.97
C ASP A 501 16.62 8.68 22.49
N TYR A 502 15.62 9.44 22.03
CA TYR A 502 15.80 10.85 21.64
C TYR A 502 15.62 11.83 22.81
N ALA A 503 15.12 11.39 23.97
CA ALA A 503 14.69 12.29 25.04
C ALA A 503 15.84 13.18 25.55
N GLU A 504 17.04 12.61 25.74
CA GLU A 504 18.16 13.37 26.28
C GLU A 504 18.76 14.34 25.25
N VAL A 505 18.86 13.92 23.99
CA VAL A 505 19.42 14.76 22.91
C VAL A 505 18.46 15.88 22.50
N GLU A 506 17.14 15.64 22.57
CA GLU A 506 16.14 16.70 22.43
C GLU A 506 16.21 17.65 23.61
N ARG A 507 16.17 17.17 24.87
CA ARG A 507 16.23 18.03 26.07
C ARG A 507 17.44 18.96 26.08
N LYS A 508 18.60 18.48 25.62
CA LYS A 508 19.85 19.25 25.49
C LYS A 508 19.89 20.23 24.30
N GLY A 509 18.86 20.28 23.46
CA GLY A 509 18.84 21.14 22.26
C GLY A 509 19.77 20.69 21.14
N ILE A 510 20.35 19.48 21.22
CA ILE A 510 21.24 18.91 20.21
C ILE A 510 20.44 18.58 18.95
N SER A 511 19.31 17.91 19.13
CA SER A 511 18.34 17.59 18.09
C SER A 511 17.08 18.44 18.26
N PRO A 512 16.41 18.85 17.18
CA PRO A 512 15.11 19.50 17.28
C PRO A 512 14.06 18.56 17.87
N LEU A 513 13.06 19.15 18.55
CA LEU A 513 11.89 18.44 19.06
C LEU A 513 11.02 18.00 17.88
N LEU A 514 10.82 16.70 17.76
CA LEU A 514 9.96 16.10 16.72
C LEU A 514 8.61 15.70 17.32
N LEU A 515 7.53 16.24 16.78
CA LEU A 515 6.17 15.85 17.13
C LEU A 515 5.47 15.15 15.96
N LEU A 516 5.10 13.89 16.17
CA LEU A 516 4.24 13.13 15.27
C LEU A 516 2.82 13.12 15.85
N SER A 517 1.83 13.61 15.10
CA SER A 517 0.45 13.82 15.58
C SER A 517 -0.57 12.98 14.80
N SER A 518 -0.59 11.67 15.05
CA SER A 518 -1.50 10.73 14.36
C SER A 518 -2.96 11.00 14.72
N THR A 519 -3.92 10.61 13.87
CA THR A 519 -5.35 10.84 14.11
C THR A 519 -5.99 9.60 14.74
N ILE A 520 -6.67 9.74 15.87
CA ILE A 520 -7.52 8.69 16.44
C ILE A 520 -8.86 8.75 15.72
N ILE A 521 -9.23 7.66 15.05
CA ILE A 521 -10.36 7.63 14.10
C ILE A 521 -11.70 7.62 14.85
N ASP A 522 -11.72 7.02 16.04
CA ASP A 522 -12.94 6.79 16.81
C ASP A 522 -13.58 8.10 17.31
N ASP A 523 -12.78 9.16 17.54
CA ASP A 523 -13.27 10.44 18.07
C ASP A 523 -12.61 11.70 17.46
N GLY A 524 -11.65 11.55 16.55
CA GLY A 524 -10.95 12.65 15.88
C GLY A 524 -9.85 13.33 16.69
N ARG A 525 -9.48 12.84 17.88
CA ARG A 525 -8.37 13.39 18.68
C ARG A 525 -7.01 13.13 18.02
N ARG A 526 -6.02 13.96 18.36
CA ARG A 526 -4.63 13.68 18.02
C ARG A 526 -3.99 12.76 19.04
N LEU A 527 -3.26 11.77 18.56
CA LEU A 527 -2.28 11.07 19.36
C LEU A 527 -0.92 11.75 19.18
N LEU A 528 -0.47 12.46 20.22
CA LEU A 528 0.78 13.21 20.24
C LEU A 528 1.93 12.30 20.64
N LEU A 529 2.83 12.03 19.70
CA LEU A 529 3.99 11.16 19.87
C LEU A 529 5.26 12.03 19.84
N SER A 530 5.95 12.12 20.97
CA SER A 530 7.18 12.90 21.15
C SER A 530 8.09 12.20 22.17
N SER A 531 9.40 12.48 22.10
CA SER A 531 10.33 12.02 23.13
C SER A 531 10.29 12.91 24.38
N GLN A 532 9.91 14.18 24.21
CA GLN A 532 9.59 15.10 25.30
C GLN A 532 8.11 14.97 25.69
N PRO A 533 7.77 15.24 26.97
CA PRO A 533 6.38 15.39 27.34
C PRO A 533 5.81 16.69 26.74
N VAL A 534 4.61 16.63 26.21
CA VAL A 534 3.98 17.67 25.38
C VAL A 534 2.50 17.86 25.70
N SER A 535 2.07 17.54 26.92
CA SER A 535 0.66 17.70 27.32
C SER A 535 0.15 19.13 27.17
N TYR A 536 1.00 20.16 27.18
CA TYR A 536 0.63 21.55 26.87
C TYR A 536 0.08 21.74 25.44
N LEU A 537 0.24 20.76 24.53
CA LEU A 537 -0.36 20.75 23.19
C LEU A 537 -1.72 20.02 23.12
N SER A 538 -2.13 19.34 24.21
CA SER A 538 -3.36 18.53 24.28
C SER A 538 -4.66 19.34 24.21
N GLN A 539 -4.58 20.65 24.46
CA GLN A 539 -5.69 21.59 24.45
C GLN A 539 -5.21 22.95 23.92
N PRO A 540 -6.10 23.77 23.33
CA PRO A 540 -5.77 25.14 23.01
C PRO A 540 -5.55 25.95 24.30
N VAL A 541 -4.45 26.72 24.36
CA VAL A 541 -4.16 27.60 25.49
C VAL A 541 -5.17 28.75 25.50
N SER A 542 -5.96 28.86 26.58
CA SER A 542 -7.02 29.86 26.70
C SER A 542 -7.12 30.44 28.10
N LYS A 543 -7.64 31.66 28.21
CA LYS A 543 -8.07 32.26 29.49
C LYS A 543 -9.48 31.81 29.90
N LEU A 544 -10.21 31.16 29.00
CA LEU A 544 -11.51 30.58 29.28
C LEU A 544 -11.36 29.40 30.26
N SER A 545 -12.44 29.08 30.99
CA SER A 545 -12.42 27.91 31.88
C SER A 545 -12.17 26.62 31.09
N GLN A 546 -11.50 25.66 31.72
CA GLN A 546 -11.20 24.37 31.10
C GLN A 546 -12.48 23.62 30.67
N ASP A 547 -13.61 23.82 31.37
CA ASP A 547 -14.90 23.20 31.03
C ASP A 547 -15.44 23.62 29.65
N VAL A 548 -14.96 24.73 29.09
CA VAL A 548 -15.36 25.22 27.76
C VAL A 548 -14.51 24.58 26.64
N MET A 549 -13.31 24.11 26.96
CA MET A 549 -12.32 23.65 25.99
C MET A 549 -12.17 22.13 26.04
N LYS A 550 -12.36 21.47 24.89
CA LYS A 550 -12.20 20.01 24.81
C LYS A 550 -10.73 19.61 24.74
N VAL A 551 -10.40 18.51 25.41
CA VAL A 551 -9.13 17.79 25.19
C VAL A 551 -9.15 17.14 23.82
N ASP A 552 -8.35 17.68 22.91
CA ASP A 552 -8.31 17.28 21.51
C ASP A 552 -6.95 16.70 21.07
N GLY A 553 -6.04 16.51 22.02
CA GLY A 553 -4.81 15.74 21.89
C GLY A 553 -4.52 14.87 23.11
N ILE A 554 -3.90 13.72 22.91
CA ILE A 554 -3.45 12.78 23.95
C ILE A 554 -1.94 12.70 23.86
N ASP A 555 -1.24 13.12 24.93
CA ASP A 555 0.21 12.86 25.05
C ASP A 555 0.43 11.38 25.30
N ALA A 556 0.92 10.68 24.28
CA ALA A 556 1.12 9.24 24.31
C ALA A 556 2.16 8.82 25.37
N LYS A 557 3.16 9.68 25.65
CA LYS A 557 4.21 9.36 26.63
C LYS A 557 3.61 9.24 28.04
N VAL A 558 2.70 10.15 28.38
CA VAL A 558 2.02 10.18 29.68
C VAL A 558 0.87 9.16 29.70
N PHE A 559 0.01 9.17 28.69
CA PHE A 559 -1.19 8.31 28.64
C PHE A 559 -0.86 6.82 28.65
N PHE A 560 0.21 6.43 27.95
CA PHE A 560 0.68 5.04 27.89
C PHE A 560 1.88 4.77 28.81
N GLY A 561 2.09 5.58 29.85
CA GLY A 561 3.24 5.44 30.75
C GLY A 561 3.40 4.01 31.31
N ASN A 562 2.29 3.40 31.75
CA ASN A 562 2.25 2.03 32.27
C ASN A 562 2.40 0.95 31.19
N GLN A 563 2.17 1.29 29.92
CA GLN A 563 2.29 0.41 28.76
C GLN A 563 3.65 0.61 28.05
N GLY A 564 4.57 1.36 28.65
CA GLY A 564 5.88 1.64 28.06
C GLY A 564 5.84 2.80 27.07
N GLY A 565 5.20 3.92 27.43
CA GLY A 565 5.03 5.11 26.58
C GLY A 565 6.30 5.55 25.84
N SER A 566 7.47 5.43 26.49
CA SER A 566 8.78 5.79 25.89
C SER A 566 9.43 4.67 25.06
N ASN A 567 8.96 3.42 25.18
CA ASN A 567 9.53 2.23 24.53
C ASN A 567 9.01 2.02 23.11
N LEU A 568 8.07 2.84 22.64
CA LEU A 568 7.55 2.81 21.27
C LEU A 568 8.72 2.90 20.28
N ARG A 569 8.83 1.94 19.35
CA ARG A 569 9.85 2.04 18.29
C ARG A 569 9.62 3.28 17.46
N PHE A 570 10.70 3.95 17.08
CA PHE A 570 10.65 5.18 16.31
C PHE A 570 9.98 4.97 14.95
N THR A 571 10.27 3.85 14.27
CA THR A 571 9.57 3.50 13.03
C THR A 571 8.09 3.19 13.21
N THR A 572 7.68 2.65 14.36
CA THR A 572 6.26 2.52 14.71
C THR A 572 5.60 3.89 14.84
N ALA A 573 6.28 4.86 15.46
CA ALA A 573 5.78 6.22 15.61
C ALA A 573 5.58 6.89 14.25
N VAL A 574 6.58 6.75 13.36
CA VAL A 574 6.52 7.23 11.98
C VAL A 574 5.40 6.53 11.21
N ARG A 575 5.21 5.21 11.39
CA ARG A 575 4.10 4.46 10.79
C ARG A 575 2.74 4.94 11.30
N LEU A 576 2.57 5.13 12.61
CA LEU A 576 1.33 5.67 13.20
C LEU A 576 0.94 6.99 12.52
N ASN A 577 1.91 7.86 12.28
CA ASN A 577 1.71 9.15 11.62
C ASN A 577 1.41 9.05 10.11
N ALA A 578 1.78 7.92 9.48
CA ALA A 578 1.69 7.69 8.03
C ALA A 578 0.73 6.57 7.62
N THR A 579 -0.07 6.02 8.55
CA THR A 579 -0.95 4.87 8.27
C THR A 579 -2.14 5.29 7.41
N PHE A 580 -1.92 5.30 6.11
CA PHE A 580 -2.94 5.65 5.12
C PHE A 580 -3.85 4.45 4.82
N PRO A 581 -5.20 4.61 4.87
CA PRO A 581 -6.15 3.54 4.61
C PRO A 581 -5.92 2.84 3.27
N TYR A 582 -6.25 1.55 3.19
CA TYR A 582 -6.09 0.69 2.00
C TYR A 582 -4.66 0.30 1.60
N ILE A 583 -3.63 1.04 2.01
CA ILE A 583 -2.22 0.68 1.80
C ILE A 583 -1.65 0.02 3.06
N MET A 584 -1.79 0.68 4.21
CA MET A 584 -1.35 0.18 5.51
C MET A 584 -2.55 -0.28 6.36
N PRO A 585 -2.36 -1.19 7.33
CA PRO A 585 -3.41 -1.57 8.26
C PRO A 585 -3.53 -0.49 9.35
N ASN A 586 -4.75 -0.17 9.80
CA ASN A 586 -4.96 0.71 10.95
C ASN A 586 -4.19 0.19 12.16
N VAL A 587 -3.63 1.09 12.96
CA VAL A 587 -2.88 0.71 14.17
C VAL A 587 -3.81 0.76 15.37
N TYR A 588 -3.94 -0.34 16.09
CA TYR A 588 -4.75 -0.44 17.29
C TYR A 588 -3.94 -0.03 18.51
N LEU A 589 -4.52 0.77 19.39
CA LEU A 589 -3.89 1.26 20.60
C LEU A 589 -4.06 0.26 21.76
N PRO A 590 -3.17 0.28 22.77
CA PRO A 590 -3.28 -0.56 23.96
C PRO A 590 -4.35 -0.02 24.91
N THR A 591 -5.59 0.13 24.42
CA THR A 591 -6.71 0.73 25.14
C THR A 591 -7.92 -0.20 25.22
N ASN A 592 -8.84 0.10 26.15
CA ASN A 592 -10.15 -0.52 26.28
C ASN A 592 -11.24 0.57 26.37
N PRO A 593 -12.19 0.66 25.42
CA PRO A 593 -12.24 -0.11 24.18
C PRO A 593 -11.03 0.14 23.27
N ARG A 594 -10.80 -0.76 22.31
CA ARG A 594 -9.69 -0.71 21.36
C ARG A 594 -9.86 0.47 20.40
N ALA A 595 -9.13 1.56 20.65
CA ALA A 595 -9.07 2.72 19.78
C ALA A 595 -8.07 2.46 18.64
N GLN A 596 -8.27 3.14 17.51
CA GLN A 596 -7.47 2.97 16.30
C GLN A 596 -6.93 4.31 15.78
N CYS A 597 -5.72 4.27 15.25
CA CYS A 597 -5.08 5.41 14.61
C CYS A 597 -4.96 5.26 13.09
N MET A 598 -5.06 6.40 12.42
CA MET A 598 -4.80 6.63 11.01
C MET A 598 -3.80 7.77 10.83
N ASP A 599 -3.39 7.94 9.57
CA ASP A 599 -2.57 9.03 9.08
C ASP A 599 -2.94 10.40 9.69
N ALA A 600 -1.92 11.17 10.07
CA ALA A 600 -2.07 12.53 10.59
C ALA A 600 -2.73 13.48 9.60
N GLY A 601 -2.51 13.26 8.30
CA GLY A 601 -3.08 14.06 7.21
C GLY A 601 -4.59 13.91 7.07
N MET A 602 -5.23 13.02 7.83
CA MET A 602 -6.69 13.02 7.97
C MET A 602 -7.17 14.25 8.75
N ARG A 603 -6.40 14.78 9.71
CA ARG A 603 -6.80 15.94 10.53
C ARG A 603 -5.98 17.20 10.24
N ASP A 604 -4.68 17.08 10.07
CA ASP A 604 -3.79 18.20 9.79
C ASP A 604 -2.68 17.71 8.86
N ASN A 605 -2.87 17.94 7.56
CA ASN A 605 -1.90 17.49 6.54
C ASN A 605 -0.59 18.25 6.59
N TYR A 606 -0.51 19.43 7.21
CA TYR A 606 0.68 20.29 7.17
C TYR A 606 1.41 20.40 8.51
N GLY A 607 0.81 19.94 9.61
CA GLY A 607 1.34 20.16 10.96
C GLY A 607 1.24 21.62 11.41
N ALA A 608 0.30 22.39 10.83
CA ALA A 608 0.12 23.79 11.17
C ALA A 608 -0.42 23.97 12.60
N GLU A 609 -1.36 23.12 13.01
CA GLU A 609 -2.04 23.24 14.29
C GLU A 609 -1.09 23.03 15.48
N PRO A 610 -0.26 21.95 15.53
CA PRO A 610 0.69 21.78 16.62
C PRO A 610 1.79 22.86 16.64
N SER A 611 2.27 23.28 15.47
CA SER A 611 3.27 24.35 15.37
C SER A 611 2.75 25.68 15.91
N MET A 612 1.51 26.05 15.59
CA MET A 612 0.93 27.29 16.13
C MET A 612 0.69 27.20 17.64
N ARG A 613 0.26 26.04 18.16
CA ARG A 613 0.12 25.82 19.61
C ARG A 613 1.46 25.91 20.34
N PHE A 614 2.53 25.34 19.76
CA PHE A 614 3.88 25.47 20.31
C PHE A 614 4.31 26.93 20.38
N LEU A 615 4.21 27.67 19.26
CA LEU A 615 4.55 29.09 19.21
C LEU A 615 3.73 29.92 20.20
N TYR A 616 2.42 29.69 20.27
CA TYR A 616 1.56 30.42 21.20
C TYR A 616 1.89 30.11 22.67
N THR A 617 2.20 28.86 23.00
CA THR A 617 2.56 28.43 24.36
C THR A 617 3.83 29.13 24.85
N PHE A 618 4.82 29.30 23.98
CA PHE A 618 6.12 29.88 24.32
C PHE A 618 6.31 31.32 23.80
N ARG A 619 5.26 31.99 23.33
CA ARG A 619 5.33 33.32 22.68
C ARG A 619 6.08 34.38 23.47
N ASP A 620 5.92 34.41 24.80
CA ASP A 620 6.57 35.38 25.67
C ASP A 620 8.08 35.14 25.75
N TRP A 621 8.49 33.86 25.76
CA TRP A 621 9.88 33.47 25.71
C TRP A 621 10.48 33.76 24.33
N ILE A 622 9.77 33.43 23.26
CA ILE A 622 10.19 33.65 21.87
C ILE A 622 10.42 35.15 21.64
N SER A 623 9.47 36.00 22.05
CA SER A 623 9.57 37.46 21.86
C SER A 623 10.77 38.08 22.59
N LYS A 624 11.14 37.51 23.75
CA LYS A 624 12.30 37.97 24.51
C LYS A 624 13.62 37.49 23.91
N ASN A 625 13.67 36.29 23.34
CA ASN A 625 14.93 35.59 23.06
C ASN A 625 15.27 35.42 21.58
N CYS A 626 14.29 35.53 20.68
CA CYS A 626 14.47 35.32 19.25
C CYS A 626 14.39 36.66 18.49
N SER A 627 15.04 36.76 17.34
CA SER A 627 14.90 37.93 16.47
C SER A 627 13.68 37.86 15.56
N ARG A 628 13.29 36.65 15.16
CA ARG A 628 12.17 36.34 14.27
C ARG A 628 11.84 34.85 14.34
N VAL A 629 10.66 34.48 13.84
CA VAL A 629 10.25 33.09 13.62
C VAL A 629 10.16 32.82 12.13
N ILE A 630 10.75 31.70 11.69
CA ILE A 630 10.72 31.25 10.31
C ILE A 630 10.05 29.88 10.26
N ILE A 631 8.93 29.78 9.55
CA ILE A 631 8.23 28.51 9.29
C ILE A 631 8.59 28.05 7.88
N ILE A 632 9.19 26.87 7.80
CA ILE A 632 9.44 26.17 6.53
C ILE A 632 8.33 25.15 6.32
N GLN A 633 7.55 25.30 5.26
CA GLN A 633 6.57 24.30 4.86
C GLN A 633 7.06 23.53 3.65
N ALA A 634 7.36 22.24 3.81
CA ALA A 634 7.63 21.33 2.70
C ALA A 634 6.32 20.70 2.23
N ARG A 635 5.74 21.22 1.15
CA ARG A 635 4.44 20.82 0.61
C ARG A 635 4.64 19.87 -0.58
N GLY A 636 4.37 18.59 -0.36
CA GLY A 636 4.37 17.56 -1.41
C GLY A 636 3.15 17.62 -2.33
N ASP A 637 2.14 18.40 -2.00
CA ASP A 637 0.96 18.64 -2.83
C ASP A 637 1.20 19.76 -3.86
N TYR A 638 0.30 19.85 -4.86
CA TYR A 638 0.39 20.83 -5.96
C TYR A 638 0.26 22.28 -5.45
N GLU A 639 0.47 23.24 -6.36
CA GLU A 639 0.29 24.68 -6.10
C GLU A 639 -0.93 24.94 -5.22
N LYS A 640 -0.70 25.72 -4.17
CA LYS A 640 -1.75 26.07 -3.20
C LYS A 640 -2.96 26.76 -3.86
N ASN A 641 -2.73 27.48 -4.96
CA ASN A 641 -3.74 28.19 -5.73
C ASN A 641 -3.90 27.55 -7.11
N TYR A 642 -4.96 26.76 -7.31
CA TYR A 642 -5.30 26.15 -8.61
C TYR A 642 -6.71 26.56 -9.06
N GLU A 643 -6.95 26.48 -10.36
CA GLU A 643 -8.27 26.79 -10.94
C GLU A 643 -9.34 25.81 -10.43
N PRO A 644 -10.47 26.29 -9.90
CA PRO A 644 -11.54 25.42 -9.38
C PRO A 644 -12.08 24.45 -10.44
N ILE A 645 -12.15 23.16 -10.09
CA ILE A 645 -12.65 22.13 -11.00
C ILE A 645 -14.17 22.01 -10.86
N VAL A 646 -14.92 22.60 -11.79
CA VAL A 646 -16.40 22.51 -11.82
C VAL A 646 -16.87 21.54 -12.90
N THR A 647 -17.47 20.42 -12.48
CA THR A 647 -18.04 19.44 -13.42
C THR A 647 -19.39 19.91 -13.94
N LYS A 648 -19.45 20.33 -15.21
CA LYS A 648 -20.69 20.86 -15.83
C LYS A 648 -21.80 19.82 -16.04
N HIS A 649 -21.44 18.55 -16.29
CA HIS A 649 -22.39 17.46 -16.56
C HIS A 649 -22.01 16.16 -15.84
N PRO A 650 -22.23 16.05 -14.51
CA PRO A 650 -21.92 14.82 -13.79
C PRO A 650 -22.88 13.69 -14.19
N SER A 651 -22.35 12.49 -14.39
CA SER A 651 -23.12 11.26 -14.63
C SER A 651 -23.99 10.89 -13.42
N LEU A 652 -24.97 10.00 -13.61
CA LEU A 652 -25.84 9.56 -12.51
C LEU A 652 -25.03 8.95 -11.34
N LEU A 653 -24.06 8.10 -11.66
CA LEU A 653 -23.15 7.53 -10.66
C LEU A 653 -22.35 8.63 -9.95
N GLN A 654 -21.82 9.62 -10.69
CA GLN A 654 -21.09 10.74 -10.09
C GLN A 654 -21.98 11.56 -9.16
N ARG A 655 -23.24 11.83 -9.51
CA ARG A 655 -24.19 12.56 -8.66
C ARG A 655 -24.47 11.82 -7.34
N MET A 656 -24.66 10.50 -7.39
CA MET A 656 -24.90 9.68 -6.20
C MET A 656 -23.72 9.71 -5.23
N PHE A 657 -22.49 9.71 -5.75
CA PHE A 657 -21.28 9.74 -4.94
C PHE A 657 -20.70 11.15 -4.73
N TYR A 658 -21.32 12.20 -5.29
CA TYR A 658 -20.77 13.56 -5.28
C TYR A 658 -20.54 14.10 -3.87
N PRO A 659 -21.48 14.02 -2.91
CA PRO A 659 -21.26 14.56 -1.56
C PRO A 659 -20.08 13.91 -0.83
N ILE A 660 -19.90 12.61 -1.02
CA ILE A 660 -18.78 11.86 -0.43
C ILE A 660 -17.48 12.26 -1.13
N ASN A 661 -17.48 12.25 -2.47
CA ASN A 661 -16.30 12.57 -3.25
C ASN A 661 -15.86 14.04 -3.08
N SER A 662 -16.79 14.99 -2.89
CA SER A 662 -16.48 16.40 -2.66
C SER A 662 -15.80 16.66 -1.32
N LEU A 663 -16.21 15.93 -0.27
CA LEU A 663 -15.52 16.00 1.03
C LEU A 663 -14.08 15.51 0.89
N TYR A 664 -13.86 14.37 0.21
CA TYR A 664 -12.52 13.84 -0.03
C TYR A 664 -11.68 14.68 -0.98
N SER A 665 -12.27 15.28 -2.03
CA SER A 665 -11.52 16.06 -3.02
C SER A 665 -11.09 17.41 -2.48
N ASN A 666 -11.91 18.04 -1.64
CA ASN A 666 -11.66 19.38 -1.11
C ASN A 666 -10.98 19.34 0.26
N TRP A 667 -10.69 18.14 0.80
CA TRP A 667 -10.08 17.95 2.11
C TRP A 667 -8.74 18.70 2.25
N SER A 668 -7.92 18.71 1.20
CA SER A 668 -6.67 19.47 1.17
C SER A 668 -6.90 20.97 1.29
N ASP A 669 -7.90 21.50 0.58
CA ASP A 669 -8.21 22.94 0.60
C ASP A 669 -8.70 23.38 1.98
N TYR A 670 -9.51 22.56 2.66
CA TYR A 670 -9.94 22.86 4.04
C TYR A 670 -8.76 22.99 5.00
N HIS A 671 -7.76 22.12 4.89
CA HIS A 671 -6.54 22.25 5.70
C HIS A 671 -5.72 23.49 5.35
N ASP A 672 -5.71 23.90 4.08
CA ASP A 672 -5.04 25.13 3.65
C ASP A 672 -5.73 26.38 4.21
N TYR A 673 -7.05 26.48 4.09
CA TYR A 673 -7.80 27.60 4.65
C TYR A 673 -7.62 27.71 6.16
N GLN A 674 -7.69 26.57 6.87
CA GLN A 674 -7.47 26.55 8.32
C GLN A 674 -6.03 26.92 8.69
N GLY A 675 -5.03 26.39 7.97
CA GLY A 675 -3.63 26.72 8.20
C GLY A 675 -3.34 28.21 8.01
N ASP A 676 -3.91 28.81 6.95
CA ASP A 676 -3.75 30.23 6.66
C ASP A 676 -4.37 31.12 7.72
N GLU A 677 -5.55 30.78 8.21
CA GLU A 677 -6.19 31.50 9.32
C GLU A 677 -5.33 31.41 10.59
N LEU A 678 -4.81 30.22 10.91
CA LEU A 678 -3.93 30.01 12.06
C LEU A 678 -2.62 30.80 11.96
N MET A 679 -2.01 30.88 10.77
CA MET A 679 -0.77 31.65 10.57
C MET A 679 -1.02 33.16 10.50
N SER A 680 -2.11 33.59 9.87
CA SER A 680 -2.50 35.01 9.82
C SER A 680 -2.83 35.55 11.21
N THR A 681 -3.50 34.75 12.04
CA THR A 681 -3.75 35.14 13.44
C THR A 681 -2.47 35.12 14.26
N ALA A 682 -1.50 34.25 13.95
CA ALA A 682 -0.21 34.19 14.62
C ALA A 682 0.57 35.50 14.56
N ASP A 683 0.56 36.15 13.41
CA ASP A 683 1.19 37.46 13.21
C ASP A 683 0.70 38.54 14.21
N SER A 684 -0.56 38.46 14.64
CA SER A 684 -1.16 39.44 15.57
C SER A 684 -0.72 39.30 17.03
N TRP A 685 -0.30 38.10 17.46
CA TRP A 685 0.07 37.82 18.85
C TRP A 685 1.53 37.44 19.04
N LEU A 686 2.24 37.11 17.96
CA LEU A 686 3.67 36.81 18.00
C LEU A 686 4.43 38.15 18.07
N GLY A 687 5.09 38.43 19.19
CA GLY A 687 5.79 39.71 19.42
C GLY A 687 7.09 39.90 18.62
N VAL A 688 7.28 39.13 17.53
CA VAL A 688 8.44 39.15 16.61
C VAL A 688 7.96 38.81 15.20
N ASP A 689 8.73 39.23 14.20
CA ASP A 689 8.41 38.99 12.79
C ASP A 689 8.22 37.49 12.49
N LEU A 690 7.11 37.16 11.81
CA LEU A 690 6.80 35.83 11.32
C LEU A 690 7.04 35.74 9.81
N HIS A 691 7.91 34.81 9.39
CA HIS A 691 8.13 34.51 7.98
C HIS A 691 7.70 33.09 7.67
N VAL A 692 6.90 32.90 6.61
CA VAL A 692 6.45 31.57 6.16
C VAL A 692 6.99 31.33 4.74
N PHE A 693 7.78 30.27 4.58
CA PHE A 693 8.29 29.81 3.29
C PHE A 693 7.67 28.48 2.91
N SER A 694 6.69 28.52 2.02
CA SER A 694 6.04 27.32 1.48
C SER A 694 6.78 26.81 0.25
N PHE A 695 7.58 25.75 0.38
CA PHE A 695 8.22 25.07 -0.75
C PHE A 695 7.25 24.06 -1.34
N GLU A 696 6.79 24.33 -2.56
CA GLU A 696 5.73 23.57 -3.22
C GLU A 696 6.31 22.65 -4.29
N TYR A 697 5.76 21.44 -4.39
CA TYR A 697 6.03 20.55 -5.49
C TYR A 697 5.23 20.98 -6.73
N VAL A 698 5.92 21.64 -7.67
CA VAL A 698 5.41 22.00 -9.00
C VAL A 698 5.82 20.92 -10.02
N PRO A 699 4.87 20.15 -10.58
CA PRO A 699 5.16 19.18 -11.64
C PRO A 699 5.43 19.90 -12.97
N GLU A 700 6.25 19.30 -13.85
CA GLU A 700 6.56 19.85 -15.18
C GLU A 700 5.30 20.02 -16.06
N LYS A 701 4.31 19.15 -15.88
CA LYS A 701 2.99 19.23 -16.53
C LYS A 701 1.88 18.88 -15.54
N LYS A 702 0.74 19.57 -15.65
CA LYS A 702 -0.42 19.40 -14.75
C LYS A 702 -1.03 17.99 -14.77
N ASP A 703 -0.87 17.25 -15.87
CA ASP A 703 -1.34 15.87 -16.03
C ASP A 703 -0.33 14.81 -15.53
N GLN A 704 0.84 15.24 -15.04
CA GLN A 704 1.96 14.38 -14.66
C GLN A 704 2.31 14.46 -13.17
N ILE A 705 1.31 14.67 -12.32
CA ILE A 705 1.47 14.73 -10.87
C ILE A 705 1.98 13.37 -10.36
N ALA A 706 3.04 13.42 -9.55
CA ALA A 706 3.57 12.24 -8.89
C ALA A 706 2.55 11.59 -7.94
N SER A 707 2.48 10.26 -7.97
CA SER A 707 1.50 9.47 -7.21
C SER A 707 1.66 9.60 -5.70
N MET A 708 0.54 9.56 -4.96
CA MET A 708 0.53 9.46 -3.49
C MET A 708 0.70 8.00 -3.05
N SER A 709 1.81 7.38 -3.45
CA SER A 709 2.07 5.97 -3.20
C SER A 709 3.38 5.74 -2.44
N LEU A 710 3.63 4.49 -2.07
CA LEU A 710 4.90 4.03 -1.48
C LEU A 710 5.91 3.57 -2.56
N HIS A 711 5.76 4.12 -3.77
CA HIS A 711 6.60 3.89 -4.94
C HIS A 711 6.82 5.23 -5.67
N LEU A 712 8.00 5.41 -6.26
CA LEU A 712 8.31 6.56 -7.11
C LEU A 712 8.96 6.09 -8.40
N THR A 713 8.38 6.50 -9.51
CA THR A 713 8.96 6.26 -10.83
C THR A 713 10.21 7.10 -11.07
N THR A 714 11.04 6.69 -12.01
CA THR A 714 12.25 7.43 -12.38
C THR A 714 11.94 8.89 -12.77
N ARG A 715 10.89 9.12 -13.57
CA ARG A 715 10.47 10.47 -13.94
C ARG A 715 9.95 11.27 -12.74
N GLU A 716 9.11 10.68 -11.89
CA GLU A 716 8.59 11.37 -10.70
C GLU A 716 9.73 11.80 -9.77
N ARG A 717 10.70 10.92 -9.52
CA ARG A 717 11.89 11.25 -8.74
C ARG A 717 12.66 12.43 -9.32
N ASN A 718 12.94 12.41 -10.63
CA ASN A 718 13.65 13.49 -11.31
C ASN A 718 12.88 14.81 -11.22
N SER A 719 11.56 14.76 -11.45
CA SER A 719 10.68 15.91 -11.33
C SER A 719 10.76 16.52 -9.92
N ILE A 720 10.54 15.72 -8.87
CA ILE A 720 10.61 16.19 -7.47
C ILE A 720 11.95 16.84 -7.13
N LEU A 721 13.06 16.24 -7.60
CA LEU A 721 14.40 16.78 -7.35
C LEU A 721 14.65 18.10 -8.09
N SER A 722 14.14 18.23 -9.32
CA SER A 722 14.31 19.43 -10.15
C SER A 722 13.46 20.60 -9.68
N THR A 723 12.31 20.34 -9.04
CA THR A 723 11.36 21.37 -8.60
C THR A 723 11.95 22.37 -7.60
N ILE A 724 13.01 21.99 -6.86
CA ILE A 724 13.69 22.93 -5.95
C ILE A 724 14.34 24.09 -6.72
N GLU A 725 14.63 23.89 -8.00
CA GLU A 725 15.23 24.89 -8.90
C GLU A 725 14.18 25.79 -9.59
N ASP A 726 12.89 25.56 -9.34
CA ASP A 726 11.83 26.45 -9.83
C ASP A 726 12.07 27.89 -9.39
N ALA A 727 11.69 28.87 -10.23
CA ALA A 727 11.93 30.28 -9.96
C ALA A 727 11.30 30.75 -8.64
N THR A 728 10.12 30.22 -8.29
CA THR A 728 9.41 30.56 -7.04
C THR A 728 10.15 29.99 -5.83
N ASN A 729 10.57 28.72 -5.91
CA ASN A 729 11.31 28.06 -4.84
C ASN A 729 12.71 28.68 -4.67
N ARG A 730 13.42 29.01 -5.74
CA ARG A 730 14.71 29.71 -5.70
C ARG A 730 14.64 31.08 -5.02
N ARG A 731 13.61 31.88 -5.32
CA ARG A 731 13.41 33.17 -4.64
C ARG A 731 13.19 32.98 -3.13
N LYS A 732 12.36 31.99 -2.74
CA LYS A 732 12.13 31.64 -1.33
C LYS A 732 13.43 31.20 -0.64
N LEU A 733 14.26 30.39 -1.30
CA LEU A 733 15.59 29.98 -0.79
C LEU A 733 16.55 31.18 -0.62
N GLN A 734 16.58 32.11 -1.57
CA GLN A 734 17.40 33.33 -1.46
C GLN A 734 16.95 34.21 -0.30
N SER A 735 15.64 34.40 -0.12
CA SER A 735 15.10 35.13 1.03
C SER A 735 15.41 34.45 2.35
N LEU A 736 15.33 33.11 2.40
CA LEU A 736 15.73 32.32 3.57
C LEU A 736 17.21 32.52 3.90
N ALA A 737 18.11 32.43 2.91
CA ALA A 737 19.54 32.64 3.10
C ALA A 737 19.85 34.05 3.65
N ALA A 738 19.20 35.08 3.08
CA ALA A 738 19.35 36.46 3.52
C ALA A 738 18.89 36.66 4.99
N LEU A 739 17.75 36.07 5.38
CA LEU A 739 17.25 36.13 6.77
C LEU A 739 18.16 35.38 7.76
N MET A 740 18.96 34.44 7.28
CA MET A 740 19.94 33.68 8.06
C MET A 740 21.34 34.32 8.08
N GLY A 741 21.52 35.47 7.40
CA GLY A 741 22.80 36.18 7.33
C GLY A 741 23.85 35.45 6.48
N ASN A 742 23.44 34.89 5.34
CA ASN A 742 24.33 34.39 4.28
C ASN A 742 24.20 35.22 3.00
#